data_AF-A0A067CWL9-F1
#
_entry.id   AF-A0A067CWL9-F1
#
_cell.length_a   1.000
_cell.length_b   1.000
_cell.length_c   1.000
_cell.angle_alpha   90.00
_cell.angle_beta   90.00
_cell.angle_gamma   90.00
#
_symmetry.space_group_name_H-M   'P 1'
#
loop_
_entity.id
_entity.type
_entity.pdbx_description
1 polymer ?
#
loop_
_entity_poly.entity_id
_entity_poly.type
_entity_poly.pdbx_seq_one_letter_code
_entity_poly.pdbx_strand_id
1 'polypeptide(L)'
;MEASTPIEMLDDDATLLSTPKAARTWGGLKITQFRSRRASTPEPHPSATAPTTAYHVKDCKPDVVALLRRALDEKDAVLAMQAVTTHPKLVASPLQDDTVLLHHLCQWPHIEATLELLQHCVHEYPEGVAYMDKRGRTPLHYLCMNGSVTVRAIQVLVVAFPVSAAMCDKASCLPVHYLCLNSSQTIDMTMMLHNYETFSLRNHDGRTPLHCVLSRPDCEFELCATVLSLAPETTSVVDSMGRTILHMVAAHPTHIESQLLQLLLSLDVTAAQHSDMHGQLPLHRAVANPNVNVAALRQLLHAFPGAVDVVDGHGQSPLHLLCGNEALAMDLLLDYAAVATTLPTSLLWLDDEASTSLHIACMNPSSSPEMIRVIYDLQPDAATALDKYECTPFHYACSHPSISVDLVWLFLDHARALTSVVDHRGKTPLHYLAANRHVSVDMISIVFDADPSASQVTDHAMKLPVHYLIENPSIPSAHAYRLLAGGASYRQRYRIHDRAVTEFATTSFAHGPHGAPDVLFSAIDEAIDGSDDVRLQYCSSSAIHRHLIALYTALQATPAPDGVAVPALRDTFENARRRIRLPSGASMTLEFGLVTLTPRAAVAESSAVDPRRLLVSMAAVLLHWHDVAQVVHGNICPATVVHSHIDDAHMLYPAPPSVRIGQAMATWLVFPTQNALYCAPEMAAAYLRGETPMPTPATDMWQLGCTIYHVATGTTLLEAIAPHAALCTPDQVYHLLLSINESVLERVVQRIGCHDVQRLVKHLLEISPSARWTARGLVEATARVAEVALPPNEPGEARADAPEPLDPAVLLVQRLRDDVQVQTHATLEAKTRLRRVELDRNHLRLQLSELVDRLNAILLEKEEAIQQVAVMTKKRASLTQQLDTMAHMLISVMPLAQKVYGAMGDDLLARLMSHAAMGTPPESALYALPASTSLNRMLRDRIRDTMLARGCVGQWANAPPPLDSDASSSFFQHVDDDAKSIETNP
;
A
#
# COMPACT_ATOMS: atom_id res chain seq x y z
N MET A 1 27.64 -27.55 33.81
CA MET A 1 28.90 -27.96 33.14
C MET A 1 29.03 -27.04 31.93
N GLU A 2 29.88 -26.04 31.83
CA GLU A 2 30.91 -25.40 32.67
C GLU A 2 30.55 -23.89 32.59
N ALA A 3 30.21 -23.22 33.69
CA ALA A 3 31.07 -22.30 34.46
C ALA A 3 31.66 -21.16 33.60
N SER A 4 31.57 -19.86 33.87
CA SER A 4 31.03 -19.00 34.94
C SER A 4 31.50 -17.58 34.56
N THR A 5 30.61 -16.61 34.25
CA THR A 5 30.30 -15.36 35.03
C THR A 5 31.49 -14.48 35.49
N PRO A 6 31.32 -13.20 35.90
CA PRO A 6 30.75 -12.01 35.23
C PRO A 6 31.49 -10.67 35.62
N ILE A 7 31.02 -9.53 35.08
CA ILE A 7 30.85 -8.15 35.63
C ILE A 7 31.83 -7.54 36.66
N GLU A 8 32.26 -6.27 36.44
CA GLU A 8 32.19 -5.06 37.33
C GLU A 8 33.02 -3.90 36.71
N MET A 9 32.45 -2.76 36.29
CA MET A 9 32.01 -1.53 37.04
C MET A 9 33.15 -0.77 37.76
N LEU A 10 33.43 0.47 37.32
CA LEU A 10 33.48 1.73 38.14
C LEU A 10 34.29 2.87 37.45
N ASP A 11 33.54 3.94 37.13
CA ASP A 11 33.70 5.36 37.49
C ASP A 11 34.94 6.24 37.12
N ASP A 12 34.54 7.43 36.65
CA ASP A 12 35.04 8.80 36.88
C ASP A 12 36.06 9.51 35.95
N ASP A 13 35.55 10.65 35.45
CA ASP A 13 36.15 11.98 35.26
C ASP A 13 37.15 12.30 34.13
N ALA A 14 36.59 12.98 33.12
CA ALA A 14 36.91 14.33 32.65
C ALA A 14 38.38 14.81 32.48
N THR A 15 38.62 15.34 31.28
CA THR A 15 39.46 16.49 30.87
C THR A 15 40.74 16.25 30.04
N LEU A 16 40.71 16.90 28.86
CA LEU A 16 41.77 17.62 28.14
C LEU A 16 42.84 16.86 27.34
N LEU A 17 42.82 17.16 26.04
CA LEU A 17 43.95 17.47 25.15
C LEU A 17 45.18 16.55 25.21
N SER A 18 45.40 15.79 24.14
CA SER A 18 46.50 16.02 23.19
C SER A 18 46.81 14.74 22.40
N THR A 19 47.04 14.93 21.11
CA THR A 19 47.58 13.91 20.21
C THR A 19 48.98 13.49 20.65
N PRO A 20 49.35 12.21 20.44
CA PRO A 20 50.67 11.99 19.89
C PRO A 20 50.75 10.94 18.78
N LYS A 21 51.74 11.18 17.94
CA LYS A 21 52.23 10.37 16.82
C LYS A 21 53.01 9.13 17.28
N ALA A 22 53.25 8.26 16.28
CA ALA A 22 54.29 7.23 16.12
C ALA A 22 53.82 5.80 16.47
N ALA A 23 53.58 4.90 15.51
CA ALA A 23 54.47 4.26 14.51
C ALA A 23 55.31 3.09 15.06
N ARG A 24 55.03 1.87 14.54
CA ARG A 24 55.96 0.80 14.07
C ARG A 24 55.19 -0.54 13.93
N THR A 25 54.90 -1.07 12.73
CA THR A 25 55.70 -1.95 11.82
C THR A 25 55.93 -3.37 12.39
N TRP A 26 55.79 -4.53 11.70
CA TRP A 26 55.92 -5.04 10.30
C TRP A 26 54.90 -6.20 10.11
N GLY A 27 54.52 -6.77 8.95
CA GLY A 27 55.10 -7.01 7.61
C GLY A 27 54.59 -8.42 7.19
N GLY A 28 54.42 -8.85 5.94
CA GLY A 28 54.56 -8.27 4.61
C GLY A 28 54.11 -9.30 3.57
N LEU A 29 53.99 -8.89 2.30
CA LEU A 29 54.24 -9.68 1.09
C LEU A 29 54.16 -8.69 -0.09
N LYS A 30 55.25 -8.60 -0.85
CA LYS A 30 55.49 -7.60 -1.90
C LYS A 30 55.13 -8.16 -3.27
N ILE A 31 54.32 -7.42 -4.03
CA ILE A 31 54.29 -7.45 -5.50
C ILE A 31 54.90 -6.12 -5.98
N THR A 32 55.74 -6.21 -7.00
CA THR A 32 56.73 -5.23 -7.45
C THR A 32 56.10 -3.99 -8.11
N GLN A 33 56.21 -2.83 -7.44
CA GLN A 33 56.01 -1.51 -8.03
C GLN A 33 57.34 -0.98 -8.61
N PHE A 34 57.33 -0.58 -9.89
CA PHE A 34 58.37 0.28 -10.46
C PHE A 34 58.22 1.69 -9.86
N ARG A 35 59.08 2.03 -8.91
CA ARG A 35 59.34 3.42 -8.50
C ARG A 35 60.49 3.98 -9.34
N SER A 36 60.24 5.12 -9.97
CA SER A 36 61.29 5.97 -10.54
C SER A 36 62.26 6.39 -9.44
N ARG A 37 63.55 6.18 -9.69
CA ARG A 37 64.63 6.61 -8.81
C ARG A 37 64.74 8.14 -8.86
N ARG A 38 64.79 8.77 -7.69
CA ARG A 38 65.48 10.06 -7.50
C ARG A 38 66.91 9.91 -8.00
N ALA A 39 67.29 10.70 -8.99
CA ALA A 39 68.68 11.00 -9.30
C ALA A 39 69.04 12.34 -8.64
N SER A 40 70.14 12.29 -7.89
CA SER A 40 70.91 13.38 -7.34
C SER A 40 71.40 14.36 -8.42
N THR A 41 71.57 15.62 -7.99
CA THR A 41 72.32 16.72 -8.63
C THR A 41 73.38 16.32 -9.66
N PRO A 42 73.31 16.87 -10.89
CA PRO A 42 74.49 17.21 -11.67
C PRO A 42 74.80 18.72 -11.54
N GLU A 43 76.09 19.03 -11.55
CA GLU A 43 76.67 20.37 -11.75
C GLU A 43 76.11 21.08 -13.00
N PRO A 44 76.22 22.42 -13.10
CA PRO A 44 75.53 23.20 -14.13
C PRO A 44 76.20 22.98 -15.49
N HIS A 45 75.52 22.24 -16.37
CA HIS A 45 75.81 22.20 -17.80
C HIS A 45 74.57 22.68 -18.58
N PRO A 46 74.81 23.34 -19.73
CA PRO A 46 74.06 24.50 -20.14
C PRO A 46 72.67 24.12 -20.62
N SER A 47 71.74 25.04 -20.38
CA SER A 47 70.43 25.14 -21.01
C SER A 47 70.38 24.47 -22.39
N ALA A 48 69.62 23.39 -22.50
CA ALA A 48 69.06 22.97 -23.78
C ALA A 48 67.95 23.97 -24.13
N THR A 49 68.36 25.18 -24.46
CA THR A 49 67.59 26.10 -25.28
C THR A 49 67.30 25.36 -26.58
N ALA A 50 66.04 24.97 -26.81
CA ALA A 50 65.55 24.91 -28.18
C ALA A 50 65.93 26.25 -28.84
N PRO A 51 66.42 26.25 -30.09
CA PRO A 51 66.95 27.46 -30.69
C PRO A 51 65.83 28.50 -30.75
N THR A 52 65.86 29.46 -29.83
CA THR A 52 65.12 30.72 -29.93
C THR A 52 65.81 31.56 -30.99
N THR A 53 65.78 31.11 -32.24
CA THR A 53 65.89 32.02 -33.37
C THR A 53 64.56 32.77 -33.44
N ALA A 54 64.44 33.82 -32.63
CA ALA A 54 63.44 34.85 -32.86
C ALA A 54 63.75 35.47 -34.23
N TYR A 55 63.16 34.91 -35.29
CA TYR A 55 63.18 35.52 -36.61
C TYR A 55 62.34 36.78 -36.52
N HIS A 56 63.02 37.91 -36.34
CA HIS A 56 62.41 39.22 -36.44
C HIS A 56 61.80 39.41 -37.83
N VAL A 57 60.58 39.96 -37.86
CA VAL A 57 59.79 40.39 -39.04
C VAL A 57 60.51 41.42 -39.94
N LYS A 58 61.83 41.63 -39.78
CA LYS A 58 62.62 42.65 -40.49
C LYS A 58 62.96 42.28 -41.95
N ASP A 59 62.75 41.04 -42.38
CA ASP A 59 63.09 40.58 -43.75
C ASP A 59 61.88 40.40 -44.68
N CYS A 60 60.66 40.75 -44.24
CA CYS A 60 59.44 40.62 -45.05
C CYS A 60 58.93 41.99 -45.52
N LYS A 61 58.50 42.09 -46.78
CA LYS A 61 57.87 43.31 -47.30
C LYS A 61 56.60 43.64 -46.47
N PRO A 62 56.40 44.89 -46.03
CA PRO A 62 55.26 45.26 -45.18
C PRO A 62 53.91 44.95 -45.84
N ASP A 63 53.85 45.01 -47.17
CA ASP A 63 52.65 44.73 -47.96
C ASP A 63 52.17 43.27 -47.82
N VAL A 64 53.08 42.31 -47.69
CA VAL A 64 52.75 40.87 -47.59
C VAL A 64 52.31 40.52 -46.17
N VAL A 65 52.91 41.14 -45.15
CA VAL A 65 52.47 41.00 -43.76
C VAL A 65 51.10 41.64 -43.57
N ALA A 66 50.83 42.78 -44.22
CA ALA A 66 49.50 43.39 -44.26
C ALA A 66 48.47 42.52 -44.99
N LEU A 67 48.86 41.86 -46.09
CA LEU A 67 48.01 40.92 -46.82
C LEU A 67 47.69 39.68 -45.98
N LEU A 68 48.67 39.11 -45.27
CA LEU A 68 48.46 37.98 -44.36
C LEU A 68 47.55 38.38 -43.18
N ARG A 69 47.73 39.57 -42.61
CA ARG A 69 46.83 40.09 -41.55
C ARG A 69 45.41 40.26 -42.06
N ARG A 70 45.24 40.85 -43.24
CA ARG A 70 43.92 40.97 -43.88
C ARG A 70 43.29 39.61 -44.14
N ALA A 71 44.07 38.63 -44.60
CA ALA A 71 43.60 37.26 -44.81
C ALA A 71 43.22 36.55 -43.49
N LEU A 72 43.93 36.82 -42.40
CA LEU A 72 43.59 36.33 -41.05
C LEU A 72 42.31 36.98 -40.51
N ASP A 73 42.13 38.28 -40.73
CA ASP A 73 40.95 39.05 -40.30
C ASP A 73 39.70 38.67 -41.10
N GLU A 74 39.84 38.51 -42.42
CA GLU A 74 38.76 38.10 -43.34
C GLU A 74 38.53 36.58 -43.34
N LYS A 75 39.45 35.80 -42.73
CA LYS A 75 39.47 34.32 -42.72
C LYS A 75 39.42 33.71 -44.12
N ASP A 76 40.13 34.33 -45.06
CA ASP A 76 40.18 33.92 -46.46
C ASP A 76 41.37 32.99 -46.71
N ALA A 77 41.07 31.71 -46.99
CA ALA A 77 42.05 30.67 -47.25
C ALA A 77 42.85 30.91 -48.55
N VAL A 78 42.24 31.53 -49.56
CA VAL A 78 42.88 31.77 -50.86
C VAL A 78 43.90 32.90 -50.74
N LEU A 79 43.53 33.99 -50.06
CA LEU A 79 44.45 35.10 -49.80
C LEU A 79 45.60 34.68 -48.87
N ALA A 80 45.31 33.85 -47.86
CA ALA A 80 46.34 33.30 -47.00
C ALA A 80 47.29 32.35 -47.76
N MET A 81 46.77 31.51 -48.66
CA MET A 81 47.59 30.67 -49.54
C MET A 81 48.50 31.49 -50.46
N GLN A 82 47.99 32.58 -51.03
CA GLN A 82 48.80 33.51 -51.84
C GLN A 82 49.90 34.19 -51.02
N ALA A 83 49.63 34.56 -49.76
CA ALA A 83 50.64 35.12 -48.87
C ALA A 83 51.73 34.09 -48.50
N VAL A 84 51.35 32.85 -48.23
CA VAL A 84 52.27 31.77 -47.84
C VAL A 84 53.14 31.31 -49.02
N THR A 85 52.56 31.14 -50.20
CA THR A 85 53.29 30.73 -51.43
C THR A 85 54.26 31.80 -51.92
N THR A 86 53.96 33.09 -51.71
CA THR A 86 54.88 34.19 -52.07
C THR A 86 56.04 34.35 -51.08
N HIS A 87 55.84 34.02 -49.81
CA HIS A 87 56.87 34.08 -48.77
C HIS A 87 56.70 32.98 -47.70
N PRO A 88 57.27 31.76 -47.89
CA PRO A 88 57.03 30.61 -47.01
C PRO A 88 57.55 30.80 -45.58
N LYS A 89 58.53 31.69 -45.38
CA LYS A 89 59.07 32.03 -44.04
C LYS A 89 58.06 32.73 -43.12
N LEU A 90 56.94 33.23 -43.66
CA LEU A 90 55.88 33.85 -42.86
C LEU A 90 55.16 32.84 -41.94
N VAL A 91 55.15 31.55 -42.32
CA VAL A 91 54.50 30.49 -41.54
C VAL A 91 55.16 30.32 -40.16
N ALA A 92 56.46 30.56 -40.04
CA ALA A 92 57.22 30.45 -38.80
C ALA A 92 57.21 31.74 -37.94
N SER A 93 56.66 32.84 -38.44
CA SER A 93 56.64 34.11 -37.70
C SER A 93 55.57 34.09 -36.60
N PRO A 94 55.90 34.45 -35.35
CA PRO A 94 54.91 34.55 -34.29
C PRO A 94 53.97 35.73 -34.60
N LEU A 95 52.67 35.43 -34.63
CA LEU A 95 51.58 36.39 -34.72
C LEU A 95 51.27 36.95 -33.32
N GLN A 96 50.18 37.72 -33.16
CA GLN A 96 49.80 38.28 -31.86
C GLN A 96 49.63 37.16 -30.82
N ASP A 97 50.19 37.35 -29.62
CA ASP A 97 50.15 36.40 -28.48
C ASP A 97 50.98 35.11 -28.58
N ASP A 98 52.13 35.17 -29.24
CA ASP A 98 53.04 34.02 -29.43
C ASP A 98 52.35 32.83 -30.13
N THR A 99 51.33 33.08 -30.94
CA THR A 99 50.68 32.03 -31.75
C THR A 99 51.32 31.95 -33.13
N VAL A 100 51.38 30.75 -33.69
CA VAL A 100 51.83 30.52 -35.08
C VAL A 100 50.61 30.51 -36.01
N LEU A 101 50.79 30.77 -37.31
CA LEU A 101 49.72 30.72 -38.33
C LEU A 101 48.86 29.44 -38.21
N LEU A 102 49.49 28.29 -37.93
CA LEU A 102 48.79 27.02 -37.72
C LEU A 102 47.73 27.07 -36.60
N HIS A 103 47.96 27.82 -35.51
CA HIS A 103 46.98 27.98 -34.43
C HIS A 103 45.73 28.72 -34.90
N HIS A 104 45.92 29.78 -35.70
CA HIS A 104 44.80 30.56 -36.24
C HIS A 104 44.01 29.78 -37.28
N LEU A 105 44.68 29.04 -38.18
CA LEU A 105 44.02 28.18 -39.16
C LEU A 105 43.14 27.12 -38.46
N CYS A 106 43.63 26.51 -37.38
CA CYS A 106 42.88 25.53 -36.61
C CYS A 106 41.64 26.12 -35.88
N GLN A 107 41.56 27.44 -35.72
CA GLN A 107 40.41 28.13 -35.11
C GLN A 107 39.36 28.59 -36.14
N TRP A 108 39.64 28.49 -37.45
CA TRP A 108 38.72 28.98 -38.47
C TRP A 108 37.46 28.11 -38.56
N PRO A 109 36.28 28.72 -38.81
CA PRO A 109 35.00 28.03 -38.72
C PRO A 109 34.81 26.92 -39.78
N HIS A 110 35.53 26.98 -40.90
CA HIS A 110 35.45 26.00 -41.99
C HIS A 110 36.82 25.37 -42.27
N ILE A 111 37.25 24.45 -41.41
CA ILE A 111 38.57 23.83 -41.55
C ILE A 111 38.73 23.06 -42.88
N GLU A 112 37.64 22.52 -43.41
CA GLU A 112 37.63 21.76 -44.68
C GLU A 112 38.13 22.61 -45.85
N ALA A 113 37.67 23.86 -45.96
CA ALA A 113 38.13 24.80 -47.00
C ALA A 113 39.59 25.24 -46.81
N THR A 114 40.13 25.09 -45.60
CA THR A 114 41.52 25.43 -45.26
C THR A 114 42.46 24.24 -45.28
N LEU A 115 41.97 23.03 -45.59
CA LEU A 115 42.75 21.80 -45.41
C LEU A 115 43.99 21.76 -46.31
N GLU A 116 43.87 22.25 -47.55
CA GLU A 116 45.00 22.39 -48.48
C GLU A 116 46.04 23.40 -47.95
N LEU A 117 45.57 24.52 -47.38
CA LEU A 117 46.43 25.53 -46.75
C LEU A 117 47.12 24.97 -45.51
N LEU A 118 46.40 24.21 -44.68
CA LEU A 118 46.93 23.54 -43.50
C LEU A 118 48.04 22.54 -43.90
N GLN A 119 47.79 21.70 -44.91
CA GLN A 119 48.78 20.76 -45.43
C GLN A 119 50.03 21.46 -45.95
N HIS A 120 49.86 22.53 -46.72
CA HIS A 120 50.97 23.30 -47.25
C HIS A 120 51.78 23.97 -46.11
N CYS A 121 51.11 24.56 -45.12
CA CYS A 121 51.77 25.18 -43.97
C CYS A 121 52.53 24.16 -43.10
N VAL A 122 52.01 22.94 -42.95
CA VAL A 122 52.67 21.85 -42.22
C VAL A 122 53.87 21.29 -43.00
N HIS A 123 53.81 21.25 -44.33
CA HIS A 123 54.94 20.82 -45.17
C HIS A 123 56.11 21.81 -45.12
N GLU A 124 55.81 23.12 -45.18
CA GLU A 124 56.82 24.18 -45.13
C GLU A 124 57.41 24.39 -43.72
N TYR A 125 56.61 24.18 -42.67
CA TYR A 125 57.05 24.36 -41.28
C TYR A 125 56.52 23.25 -40.34
N PRO A 126 57.10 22.03 -40.40
CA PRO A 126 56.65 20.88 -39.60
C PRO A 126 56.84 21.07 -38.10
N GLU A 127 57.88 21.78 -37.67
CA GLU A 127 58.15 22.09 -36.25
C GLU A 127 57.04 22.97 -35.62
N GLY A 128 56.29 23.71 -36.44
CA GLY A 128 55.18 24.54 -35.99
C GLY A 128 54.03 23.77 -35.36
N VAL A 129 53.90 22.47 -35.64
CA VAL A 129 52.88 21.59 -35.04
C VAL A 129 53.14 21.35 -33.54
N ALA A 130 54.40 21.43 -33.10
CA ALA A 130 54.80 21.29 -31.70
C ALA A 130 54.83 22.63 -30.93
N TYR A 131 54.64 23.75 -31.63
CA TYR A 131 54.72 25.07 -31.02
C TYR A 131 53.56 25.27 -30.03
N MET A 132 53.86 25.78 -28.83
CA MET A 132 52.87 26.02 -27.78
C MET A 132 52.60 27.51 -27.59
N ASP A 133 51.33 27.88 -27.45
CA ASP A 133 50.92 29.23 -27.06
C ASP A 133 51.30 29.55 -25.59
N LYS A 134 51.00 30.77 -25.13
CA LYS A 134 51.20 31.19 -23.73
C LYS A 134 50.48 30.31 -22.69
N ARG A 135 49.48 29.52 -23.11
CA ARG A 135 48.72 28.60 -22.27
C ARG A 135 49.22 27.14 -22.38
N GLY A 136 50.27 26.88 -23.17
CA GLY A 136 50.81 25.55 -23.38
C GLY A 136 50.07 24.74 -24.46
N ARG A 137 49.17 25.36 -25.22
CA ARG A 137 48.33 24.68 -26.22
C ARG A 137 49.01 24.66 -27.57
N THR A 138 49.03 23.48 -28.19
CA THR A 138 49.49 23.26 -29.57
C THR A 138 48.37 23.53 -30.59
N PRO A 139 48.66 23.65 -31.90
CA PRO A 139 47.63 23.77 -32.93
C PRO A 139 46.59 22.63 -32.88
N LEU A 140 47.01 21.42 -32.50
CA LEU A 140 46.13 20.27 -32.35
C LEU A 140 45.07 20.47 -31.24
N HIS A 141 45.40 21.17 -30.15
CA HIS A 141 44.40 21.51 -29.12
C HIS A 141 43.30 22.41 -29.70
N TYR A 142 43.69 23.43 -30.46
CA TYR A 142 42.73 24.34 -31.10
C TYR A 142 41.89 23.63 -32.16
N LEU A 143 42.49 22.72 -32.92
CA LEU A 143 41.74 21.90 -33.88
C LEU A 143 40.69 21.03 -33.17
N CYS A 144 41.04 20.42 -32.04
CA CYS A 144 40.12 19.58 -31.26
C CYS A 144 38.99 20.40 -30.60
N MET A 145 39.21 21.69 -30.32
CA MET A 145 38.17 22.62 -29.85
C MET A 145 37.22 23.10 -30.97
N ASN A 146 37.58 22.92 -32.23
CA ASN A 146 36.86 23.49 -33.36
C ASN A 146 35.65 22.64 -33.75
N GLY A 147 34.47 23.25 -33.86
CA GLY A 147 33.24 22.56 -34.24
C GLY A 147 33.23 21.99 -35.66
N SER A 148 34.14 22.41 -36.55
CA SER A 148 34.26 21.85 -37.91
C SER A 148 35.37 20.79 -38.06
N VAL A 149 35.92 20.27 -36.97
CA VAL A 149 37.03 19.30 -36.99
C VAL A 149 36.73 18.10 -37.90
N THR A 150 37.73 17.69 -38.70
CA THR A 150 37.65 16.51 -39.56
C THR A 150 38.75 15.52 -39.24
N VAL A 151 38.49 14.23 -39.48
CA VAL A 151 39.49 13.14 -39.33
C VAL A 151 40.76 13.46 -40.13
N ARG A 152 40.60 14.03 -41.34
CA ARG A 152 41.72 14.38 -42.22
C ARG A 152 42.55 15.54 -41.66
N ALA A 153 41.94 16.56 -41.06
CA ALA A 153 42.70 17.65 -40.43
C ALA A 153 43.51 17.16 -39.23
N ILE A 154 42.94 16.28 -38.40
CA ILE A 154 43.66 15.63 -37.30
C ILE A 154 44.83 14.80 -37.85
N GLN A 155 44.58 14.02 -38.91
CA GLN A 155 45.61 13.20 -39.56
C GLN A 155 46.82 14.03 -40.01
N VAL A 156 46.59 15.19 -40.63
CA VAL A 156 47.67 16.06 -41.13
C VAL A 156 48.61 16.50 -40.00
N LEU A 157 48.06 16.90 -38.85
CA LEU A 157 48.85 17.33 -37.69
C LEU A 157 49.51 16.15 -36.96
N VAL A 158 48.78 15.04 -36.78
CA VAL A 158 49.29 13.86 -36.06
C VAL A 158 50.37 13.14 -36.86
N VAL A 159 50.25 13.04 -38.20
CA VAL A 159 51.29 12.43 -39.05
C VAL A 159 52.58 13.26 -39.03
N ALA A 160 52.46 14.59 -39.03
CA ALA A 160 53.62 15.48 -38.98
C ALA A 160 54.35 15.43 -37.62
N PHE A 161 53.59 15.36 -36.53
CA PHE A 161 54.19 15.24 -35.19
C PHE A 161 53.29 14.40 -34.25
N PRO A 162 53.46 13.07 -34.19
CA PRO A 162 52.59 12.17 -33.43
C PRO A 162 52.54 12.46 -31.92
N VAL A 163 53.65 12.96 -31.37
CA VAL A 163 53.77 13.29 -29.94
C VAL A 163 52.86 14.47 -29.56
N SER A 164 52.40 15.29 -30.51
CA SER A 164 51.45 16.38 -30.25
C SER A 164 50.16 15.90 -29.56
N ALA A 165 49.73 14.67 -29.82
CA ALA A 165 48.54 14.07 -29.20
C ALA A 165 48.71 13.81 -27.69
N ALA A 166 49.95 13.68 -27.21
CA ALA A 166 50.30 13.42 -25.81
C ALA A 166 50.76 14.68 -25.06
N MET A 167 50.90 15.83 -25.75
CA MET A 167 51.26 17.09 -25.10
C MET A 167 50.06 17.64 -24.34
N CYS A 168 50.29 18.13 -23.13
CA CYS A 168 49.25 18.76 -22.32
C CYS A 168 49.49 20.27 -22.19
N ASP A 169 48.41 21.02 -22.04
CA ASP A 169 48.48 22.45 -21.76
C ASP A 169 48.77 22.73 -20.27
N LYS A 170 48.77 24.00 -19.87
CA LYS A 170 48.98 24.39 -18.46
C LYS A 170 47.89 23.88 -17.50
N ALA A 171 46.72 23.49 -17.99
CA ALA A 171 45.65 22.85 -17.22
C ALA A 171 45.74 21.31 -17.28
N SER A 172 46.87 20.76 -17.76
CA SER A 172 47.08 19.34 -17.98
C SER A 172 46.04 18.71 -18.92
N CYS A 173 45.35 19.51 -19.73
CA CYS A 173 44.42 19.03 -20.74
C CYS A 173 45.19 18.59 -21.98
N LEU A 174 44.98 17.34 -22.39
CA LEU A 174 45.44 16.82 -23.68
C LEU A 174 44.47 17.22 -24.81
N PRO A 175 44.88 17.20 -26.09
CA PRO A 175 43.99 17.46 -27.22
C PRO A 175 42.75 16.56 -27.22
N VAL A 176 42.92 15.30 -26.81
CA VAL A 176 41.82 14.33 -26.70
C VAL A 176 40.75 14.76 -25.68
N HIS A 177 41.12 15.44 -24.59
CA HIS A 177 40.13 15.97 -23.64
C HIS A 177 39.24 17.03 -24.28
N TYR A 178 39.81 17.89 -25.13
CA TYR A 178 39.04 18.89 -25.87
C TYR A 178 38.21 18.27 -26.98
N LEU A 179 38.73 17.27 -27.68
CA LEU A 179 37.96 16.51 -28.67
C LEU A 179 36.75 15.83 -28.01
N CYS A 180 36.96 15.21 -26.84
CA CYS A 180 35.91 14.57 -26.05
C CYS A 180 34.82 15.52 -25.56
N LEU A 181 35.10 16.83 -25.45
CA LEU A 181 34.11 17.85 -25.13
C LEU A 181 33.38 18.42 -26.37
N ASN A 182 33.85 18.10 -27.58
CA ASN A 182 33.40 18.74 -28.81
C ASN A 182 32.27 17.96 -29.49
N SER A 183 31.11 18.60 -29.66
CA SER A 183 29.90 18.00 -30.27
C SER A 183 30.16 17.21 -31.55
N SER A 184 31.09 17.66 -32.40
CA SER A 184 31.38 17.10 -33.73
C SER A 184 32.34 15.89 -33.74
N GLN A 185 32.69 15.38 -32.56
CA GLN A 185 33.56 14.22 -32.42
C GLN A 185 32.97 12.95 -33.06
N THR A 186 33.79 12.21 -33.81
CA THR A 186 33.46 10.86 -34.29
C THR A 186 34.42 9.82 -33.73
N ILE A 187 34.02 8.55 -33.76
CA ILE A 187 34.84 7.42 -33.33
C ILE A 187 36.18 7.41 -34.09
N ASP A 188 36.18 7.63 -35.40
CA ASP A 188 37.40 7.68 -36.21
C ASP A 188 38.38 8.77 -35.72
N MET A 189 37.87 9.95 -35.32
CA MET A 189 38.73 11.00 -34.77
C MET A 189 39.38 10.58 -33.45
N THR A 190 38.65 9.84 -32.60
CA THR A 190 39.21 9.31 -31.35
C THR A 190 40.28 8.26 -31.60
N MET A 191 40.05 7.36 -32.55
CA MET A 191 41.01 6.33 -32.93
C MET A 191 42.30 6.94 -33.50
N MET A 192 42.21 8.08 -34.20
CA MET A 192 43.39 8.78 -34.72
C MET A 192 44.27 9.44 -33.64
N LEU A 193 43.73 9.66 -32.44
CA LEU A 193 44.47 10.20 -31.30
C LEU A 193 44.92 9.11 -30.31
N HIS A 194 44.78 7.82 -30.69
CA HIS A 194 45.18 6.68 -29.89
C HIS A 194 46.70 6.49 -29.87
N ASN A 195 47.38 7.28 -29.03
CA ASN A 195 48.80 7.12 -28.72
C ASN A 195 48.97 6.73 -27.24
N TYR A 196 49.77 5.69 -27.00
CA TYR A 196 50.26 5.20 -25.70
C TYR A 196 49.58 5.80 -24.46
N GLU A 197 48.38 5.30 -24.14
CA GLU A 197 47.68 5.55 -22.87
C GLU A 197 47.17 6.99 -22.64
N THR A 198 47.07 7.86 -23.66
CA THR A 198 46.51 9.21 -23.49
C THR A 198 45.09 9.24 -22.92
N PHE A 199 44.32 8.18 -23.16
CA PHE A 199 42.94 8.01 -22.68
C PHE A 199 42.82 7.67 -21.19
N SER A 200 43.90 7.26 -20.52
CA SER A 200 43.90 7.05 -19.06
C SER A 200 44.38 8.26 -18.26
N LEU A 201 45.00 9.23 -18.93
CA LEU A 201 45.54 10.43 -18.30
C LEU A 201 44.45 11.38 -17.82
N ARG A 202 44.73 12.06 -16.71
CA ARG A 202 43.81 12.99 -16.05
C ARG A 202 44.23 14.43 -16.31
N ASN A 203 43.26 15.30 -16.53
CA ASN A 203 43.49 16.74 -16.54
C ASN A 203 43.59 17.31 -15.10
N HIS A 204 43.76 18.63 -14.95
CA HIS A 204 43.84 19.29 -13.64
C HIS A 204 42.59 19.10 -12.78
N ASP A 205 41.42 18.88 -13.39
CA ASP A 205 40.16 18.56 -12.70
C ASP A 205 40.04 17.07 -12.33
N GLY A 206 41.10 16.29 -12.53
CA GLY A 206 41.11 14.85 -12.28
C GLY A 206 40.30 14.03 -13.29
N ARG A 207 39.79 14.64 -14.36
CA ARG A 207 38.92 14.02 -15.36
C ARG A 207 39.74 13.30 -16.41
N THR A 208 39.31 12.09 -16.78
CA THR A 208 39.79 11.39 -17.98
C THR A 208 38.99 11.82 -19.21
N PRO A 209 39.41 11.49 -20.43
CA PRO A 209 38.63 11.78 -21.64
C PRO A 209 37.21 11.21 -21.61
N LEU A 210 36.97 10.06 -20.97
CA LEU A 210 35.62 9.51 -20.80
C LEU A 210 34.73 10.38 -19.89
N HIS A 211 35.29 10.97 -18.83
CA HIS A 211 34.56 11.96 -18.02
C HIS A 211 34.18 13.19 -18.84
N CYS A 212 35.04 13.61 -19.77
CA CYS A 212 34.76 14.71 -20.70
C CYS A 212 33.63 14.37 -21.67
N VAL A 213 33.61 13.16 -22.24
CA VAL A 213 32.52 12.71 -23.11
C VAL A 213 31.18 12.71 -22.36
N LEU A 214 31.15 12.16 -21.14
CA LEU A 214 29.94 12.11 -20.30
C LEU A 214 29.48 13.47 -19.75
N SER A 215 30.33 14.50 -19.85
CA SER A 215 29.93 15.86 -19.46
C SER A 215 29.09 16.55 -20.54
N ARG A 216 28.95 15.94 -21.73
CA ARG A 216 28.16 16.47 -22.84
C ARG A 216 26.69 16.08 -22.71
N PRO A 217 25.75 16.92 -23.16
CA PRO A 217 24.35 16.53 -23.24
C PRO A 217 24.11 15.42 -24.28
N ASP A 218 24.92 15.42 -25.35
CA ASP A 218 24.86 14.47 -26.47
C ASP A 218 26.08 13.51 -26.38
N CYS A 219 25.99 12.44 -25.58
CA CYS A 219 26.85 11.24 -25.73
C CYS A 219 26.06 10.15 -26.47
N GLU A 220 26.74 9.49 -27.41
CA GLU A 220 26.30 8.23 -28.01
C GLU A 220 26.95 7.05 -27.28
N PHE A 221 26.17 6.01 -26.98
CA PHE A 221 26.66 4.75 -26.42
C PHE A 221 27.93 4.23 -27.09
N GLU A 222 27.99 4.19 -28.42
CA GLU A 222 29.13 3.64 -29.18
C GLU A 222 30.42 4.43 -28.93
N LEU A 223 30.34 5.76 -28.84
CA LEU A 223 31.48 6.60 -28.53
C LEU A 223 31.94 6.40 -27.07
N CYS A 224 30.99 6.38 -26.13
CA CYS A 224 31.27 6.14 -24.72
C CYS A 224 31.91 4.73 -24.52
N ALA A 225 31.43 3.70 -25.22
CA ALA A 225 31.96 2.32 -25.19
C ALA A 225 33.33 2.17 -25.87
N THR A 226 33.56 2.85 -26.99
CA THR A 226 34.87 2.82 -27.68
C THR A 226 35.95 3.46 -26.82
N VAL A 227 35.72 4.66 -26.27
CA VAL A 227 36.66 5.31 -25.36
C VAL A 227 36.97 4.45 -24.14
N LEU A 228 35.97 3.75 -23.60
CA LEU A 228 36.15 2.82 -22.49
C LEU A 228 36.96 1.58 -22.87
N SER A 229 36.76 1.03 -24.07
CA SER A 229 37.55 -0.10 -24.56
C SER A 229 39.03 0.25 -24.80
N LEU A 230 39.31 1.52 -25.13
CA LEU A 230 40.68 2.04 -25.26
C LEU A 230 41.38 2.22 -23.91
N ALA A 231 40.64 2.41 -22.81
CA ALA A 231 41.19 2.61 -21.48
C ALA A 231 40.25 2.06 -20.37
N PRO A 232 40.14 0.72 -20.23
CA PRO A 232 39.21 0.10 -19.28
C PRO A 232 39.56 0.38 -17.82
N GLU A 233 40.82 0.69 -17.52
CA GLU A 233 41.29 1.02 -16.16
C GLU A 233 40.66 2.32 -15.61
N THR A 234 40.09 3.16 -16.49
CA THR A 234 39.50 4.45 -16.12
C THR A 234 38.20 4.35 -15.33
N THR A 235 37.57 3.16 -15.26
CA THR A 235 36.33 2.91 -14.50
C THR A 235 36.45 3.30 -13.03
N SER A 236 37.60 3.01 -12.43
CA SER A 236 37.92 3.29 -11.02
C SER A 236 38.44 4.70 -10.77
N VAL A 237 38.70 5.48 -11.83
CA VAL A 237 39.27 6.83 -11.70
C VAL A 237 38.18 7.80 -11.30
N VAL A 238 38.49 8.63 -10.29
CA VAL A 238 37.61 9.68 -9.80
C VAL A 238 38.05 11.07 -10.26
N ASP A 239 37.08 11.96 -10.47
CA ASP A 239 37.34 13.37 -10.72
C ASP A 239 37.72 14.14 -9.43
N SER A 240 37.91 15.45 -9.52
CA SER A 240 38.24 16.32 -8.38
C SER A 240 37.16 16.37 -7.29
N MET A 241 35.92 15.97 -7.60
CA MET A 241 34.80 15.86 -6.67
C MET A 241 34.63 14.42 -6.15
N GLY A 242 35.57 13.51 -6.42
CA GLY A 242 35.49 12.12 -6.01
C GLY A 242 34.48 11.30 -6.81
N ARG A 243 33.93 11.82 -7.92
CA ARG A 243 32.92 11.13 -8.71
C ARG A 243 33.58 10.15 -9.67
N THR A 244 33.12 8.90 -9.64
CA THR A 244 33.45 7.89 -10.65
C THR A 244 32.65 8.12 -11.94
N ILE A 245 33.03 7.42 -13.01
CA ILE A 245 32.28 7.39 -14.28
C ILE A 245 30.82 6.99 -14.05
N LEU A 246 30.56 6.06 -13.12
CA LEU A 246 29.22 5.60 -12.78
C LEU A 246 28.33 6.73 -12.21
N HIS A 247 28.89 7.65 -11.41
CA HIS A 247 28.17 8.83 -10.93
C HIS A 247 27.79 9.77 -12.07
N MET A 248 28.70 9.95 -13.04
CA MET A 248 28.45 10.84 -14.19
C MET A 248 27.36 10.29 -15.10
N VAL A 249 27.32 8.97 -15.31
CA VAL A 249 26.24 8.30 -16.05
C VAL A 249 24.90 8.40 -15.30
N ALA A 250 24.90 8.20 -13.99
CA ALA A 250 23.70 8.33 -13.16
C ALA A 250 23.14 9.77 -13.12
N ALA A 251 24.03 10.76 -13.14
CA ALA A 251 23.68 12.19 -13.10
C ALA A 251 23.48 12.82 -14.50
N HIS A 252 23.41 12.01 -15.57
CA HIS A 252 23.38 12.53 -16.93
C HIS A 252 22.07 13.30 -17.21
N PRO A 253 22.12 14.50 -17.84
CA PRO A 253 20.97 15.40 -17.91
C PRO A 253 19.89 14.98 -18.91
N THR A 254 20.18 14.11 -19.88
CA THR A 254 19.23 13.75 -20.96
C THR A 254 18.58 12.38 -20.75
N HIS A 255 19.38 11.31 -20.74
CA HIS A 255 18.90 9.96 -20.51
C HIS A 255 19.99 9.10 -19.87
N ILE A 256 19.59 8.22 -18.94
CA ILE A 256 20.48 7.21 -18.36
C ILE A 256 20.47 5.98 -19.27
N GLU A 257 21.50 5.86 -20.12
CA GLU A 257 21.66 4.71 -21.01
C GLU A 257 21.90 3.41 -20.22
N SER A 258 20.88 2.54 -20.19
CA SER A 258 20.93 1.26 -19.48
C SER A 258 22.01 0.31 -20.02
N GLN A 259 22.36 0.42 -21.31
CA GLN A 259 23.42 -0.37 -21.94
C GLN A 259 24.80 0.04 -21.42
N LEU A 260 25.06 1.35 -21.30
CA LEU A 260 26.30 1.87 -20.75
C LEU A 260 26.44 1.54 -19.26
N LEU A 261 25.34 1.67 -18.53
CA LEU A 261 25.28 1.33 -17.11
C LEU A 261 25.58 -0.16 -16.88
N GLN A 262 24.97 -1.05 -17.67
CA GLN A 262 25.22 -2.49 -17.61
C GLN A 262 26.67 -2.83 -17.96
N LEU A 263 27.24 -2.19 -18.99
CA LEU A 263 28.63 -2.39 -19.39
C LEU A 263 29.60 -1.96 -18.28
N LEU A 264 29.39 -0.79 -17.67
CA LEU A 264 30.21 -0.31 -16.55
C LEU A 264 30.13 -1.23 -15.34
N LEU A 265 28.92 -1.65 -14.95
CA LEU A 265 28.73 -2.56 -13.82
C LEU A 265 29.31 -3.96 -14.08
N SER A 266 29.31 -4.43 -15.34
CA SER A 266 29.96 -5.70 -15.71
C SER A 266 31.49 -5.64 -15.63
N LEU A 267 32.08 -4.46 -15.82
CA LEU A 267 33.52 -4.26 -15.74
C LEU A 267 33.97 -4.06 -14.29
N ASP A 268 33.22 -3.26 -13.53
CA ASP A 268 33.50 -3.00 -12.12
C ASP A 268 32.21 -2.79 -11.31
N VAL A 269 31.76 -3.85 -10.64
CA VAL A 269 30.60 -3.83 -9.72
C VAL A 269 30.89 -2.96 -8.49
N THR A 270 32.16 -2.87 -8.06
CA THR A 270 32.52 -2.14 -6.83
C THR A 270 32.38 -0.64 -6.99
N ALA A 271 32.37 -0.13 -8.22
CA ALA A 271 32.10 1.27 -8.52
C ALA A 271 30.73 1.75 -7.97
N ALA A 272 29.76 0.86 -7.80
CA ALA A 272 28.45 1.17 -7.21
C ALA A 272 28.51 1.50 -5.70
N GLN A 273 29.59 1.11 -5.01
CA GLN A 273 29.80 1.33 -3.58
C GLN A 273 30.63 2.59 -3.27
N HIS A 274 31.25 3.19 -4.29
CA HIS A 274 32.10 4.36 -4.09
C HIS A 274 31.21 5.60 -3.90
N SER A 275 31.50 6.38 -2.86
CA SER A 275 30.83 7.66 -2.60
C SER A 275 31.66 8.82 -3.14
N ASP A 276 31.00 9.88 -3.62
CA ASP A 276 31.65 11.15 -3.95
C ASP A 276 32.05 11.97 -2.71
N MET A 277 32.61 13.18 -2.89
CA MET A 277 32.99 14.06 -1.77
C MET A 277 31.80 14.52 -0.91
N HIS A 278 30.57 14.40 -1.42
CA HIS A 278 29.34 14.69 -0.67
C HIS A 278 28.78 13.43 0.00
N GLY A 279 29.48 12.29 -0.04
CA GLY A 279 28.98 11.02 0.49
C GLY A 279 27.92 10.36 -0.39
N GLN A 280 27.64 10.90 -1.59
CA GLN A 280 26.60 10.37 -2.46
C GLN A 280 27.12 9.18 -3.25
N LEU A 281 26.39 8.07 -3.20
CA LEU A 281 26.58 6.92 -4.10
C LEU A 281 26.00 7.20 -5.50
N PRO A 282 26.35 6.40 -6.52
CA PRO A 282 25.72 6.49 -7.84
C PRO A 282 24.19 6.31 -7.77
N LEU A 283 23.69 5.51 -6.83
CA LEU A 283 22.24 5.36 -6.58
C LEU A 283 21.59 6.69 -6.18
N HIS A 284 22.20 7.47 -5.29
CA HIS A 284 21.69 8.78 -4.86
C HIS A 284 21.56 9.74 -6.05
N ARG A 285 22.58 9.77 -6.92
CA ARG A 285 22.56 10.59 -8.16
C ARG A 285 21.50 10.11 -9.14
N ALA A 286 21.30 8.79 -9.26
CA ALA A 286 20.30 8.23 -10.16
C ALA A 286 18.88 8.57 -9.69
N VAL A 287 18.54 8.39 -8.41
CA VAL A 287 17.18 8.65 -7.90
C VAL A 287 16.82 10.13 -7.84
N ALA A 288 17.81 11.02 -7.70
CA ALA A 288 17.62 12.46 -7.78
C ALA A 288 17.47 12.97 -9.23
N ASN A 289 17.75 12.14 -10.24
CA ASN A 289 17.67 12.52 -11.64
C ASN A 289 16.22 12.47 -12.14
N PRO A 290 15.68 13.54 -12.78
CA PRO A 290 14.32 13.52 -13.34
C PRO A 290 14.15 12.50 -14.48
N ASN A 291 15.22 12.08 -15.14
CA ASN A 291 15.18 11.13 -16.27
C ASN A 291 15.49 9.69 -15.85
N VAL A 292 15.35 9.37 -14.57
CA VAL A 292 15.58 8.02 -14.05
C VAL A 292 14.58 7.03 -14.65
N ASN A 293 15.09 5.90 -15.12
CA ASN A 293 14.26 4.81 -15.63
C ASN A 293 14.35 3.59 -14.70
N VAL A 294 13.30 2.77 -14.75
CA VAL A 294 13.15 1.59 -13.88
C VAL A 294 14.29 0.59 -14.10
N ALA A 295 14.75 0.45 -15.34
CA ALA A 295 15.85 -0.45 -15.69
C ALA A 295 17.17 -0.05 -15.01
N ALA A 296 17.52 1.24 -15.01
CA ALA A 296 18.72 1.76 -14.39
C ALA A 296 18.68 1.62 -12.86
N LEU A 297 17.53 1.90 -12.25
CA LEU A 297 17.32 1.71 -10.82
C LEU A 297 17.54 0.24 -10.43
N ARG A 298 16.91 -0.70 -11.15
CA ARG A 298 17.09 -2.14 -10.92
C ARG A 298 18.53 -2.58 -11.09
N GLN A 299 19.23 -2.11 -12.12
CA GLN A 299 20.64 -2.47 -12.35
C GLN A 299 21.54 -2.01 -11.19
N LEU A 300 21.37 -0.79 -10.70
CA LEU A 300 22.13 -0.26 -9.56
C LEU A 300 21.80 -1.00 -8.24
N LEU A 301 20.51 -1.24 -7.98
CA LEU A 301 20.07 -1.99 -6.80
C LEU A 301 20.52 -3.46 -6.85
N HIS A 302 20.57 -4.09 -8.02
CA HIS A 302 21.12 -5.44 -8.17
C HIS A 302 22.63 -5.48 -7.96
N ALA A 303 23.36 -4.45 -8.41
CA ALA A 303 24.80 -4.36 -8.22
C ALA A 303 25.18 -4.17 -6.75
N PHE A 304 24.44 -3.31 -6.03
CA PHE A 304 24.66 -3.09 -4.60
C PHE A 304 23.33 -2.84 -3.85
N PRO A 305 22.67 -3.89 -3.35
CA PRO A 305 21.39 -3.74 -2.62
C PRO A 305 21.52 -2.92 -1.34
N GLY A 306 22.68 -3.00 -0.67
CA GLY A 306 22.96 -2.23 0.55
C GLY A 306 23.04 -0.72 0.34
N ALA A 307 23.04 -0.24 -0.91
CA ALA A 307 23.03 1.19 -1.23
C ALA A 307 21.82 1.93 -0.64
N VAL A 308 20.70 1.23 -0.44
CA VAL A 308 19.46 1.81 0.12
C VAL A 308 19.63 2.30 1.56
N ASP A 309 20.60 1.74 2.30
CA ASP A 309 20.85 2.02 3.73
C ASP A 309 22.01 3.00 3.95
N VAL A 310 22.63 3.50 2.88
CA VAL A 310 23.71 4.48 2.97
C VAL A 310 23.10 5.87 2.87
N VAL A 311 23.41 6.74 3.82
CA VAL A 311 23.04 8.16 3.78
C VAL A 311 24.18 9.00 3.22
N ASP A 312 23.85 10.09 2.54
CA ASP A 312 24.82 11.04 2.06
C ASP A 312 25.30 12.01 3.16
N GLY A 313 26.14 12.98 2.80
CA GLY A 313 26.69 13.99 3.70
C GLY A 313 25.65 14.97 4.28
N HIS A 314 24.40 14.91 3.83
CA HIS A 314 23.25 15.64 4.37
C HIS A 314 22.31 14.75 5.21
N GLY A 315 22.73 13.53 5.52
CA GLY A 315 21.89 12.53 6.19
C GLY A 315 20.78 11.98 5.30
N GLN A 316 20.75 12.30 4.00
CA GLN A 316 19.67 11.87 3.11
C GLN A 316 19.93 10.47 2.60
N SER A 317 18.98 9.56 2.86
CA SER A 317 18.97 8.24 2.21
C SER A 317 18.47 8.36 0.76
N PRO A 318 18.70 7.35 -0.11
CA PRO A 318 18.19 7.39 -1.47
C PRO A 318 16.67 7.52 -1.54
N LEU A 319 15.94 7.03 -0.52
CA LEU A 319 14.49 7.20 -0.43
C LEU A 319 14.09 8.68 -0.22
N HIS A 320 14.86 9.46 0.56
CA HIS A 320 14.62 10.90 0.74
C HIS A 320 14.72 11.63 -0.61
N LEU A 321 15.79 11.36 -1.36
CA LEU A 321 16.01 11.95 -2.69
C LEU A 321 14.95 11.49 -3.70
N LEU A 322 14.55 10.22 -3.66
CA LEU A 322 13.49 9.69 -4.51
C LEU A 322 12.15 10.38 -4.24
N CYS A 323 11.79 10.58 -2.96
CA CYS A 323 10.57 11.28 -2.56
C CYS A 323 10.58 12.76 -2.95
N GLY A 324 11.76 13.39 -2.99
CA GLY A 324 11.95 14.77 -3.44
C GLY A 324 11.98 14.95 -4.96
N ASN A 325 12.00 13.86 -5.75
CA ASN A 325 12.07 13.94 -7.20
C ASN A 325 10.70 14.35 -7.80
N GLU A 326 10.67 15.45 -8.56
CA GLU A 326 9.44 15.94 -9.21
C GLU A 326 8.93 14.98 -10.30
N ALA A 327 9.81 14.15 -10.87
CA ALA A 327 9.48 13.16 -11.90
C ALA A 327 9.24 11.75 -11.33
N LEU A 328 8.99 11.63 -10.03
CA LEU A 328 8.76 10.36 -9.35
C LEU A 328 7.58 9.57 -9.97
N ALA A 329 7.88 8.40 -10.51
CA ALA A 329 6.89 7.44 -11.01
C ALA A 329 6.60 6.35 -9.98
N MET A 330 5.36 5.86 -9.95
CA MET A 330 4.93 4.81 -9.00
C MET A 330 5.77 3.53 -9.16
N ASP A 331 6.08 3.14 -10.39
CA ASP A 331 6.87 1.93 -10.69
C ASP A 331 8.28 1.99 -10.06
N LEU A 332 8.89 3.17 -10.03
CA LEU A 332 10.21 3.38 -9.41
C LEU A 332 10.13 3.22 -7.89
N LEU A 333 9.09 3.77 -7.27
CA LEU A 333 8.88 3.64 -5.83
C LEU A 333 8.62 2.18 -5.44
N LEU A 334 7.79 1.46 -6.20
CA LEU A 334 7.48 0.06 -5.91
C LEU A 334 8.70 -0.85 -6.03
N ASP A 335 9.55 -0.64 -7.05
CA ASP A 335 10.79 -1.40 -7.19
C ASP A 335 11.81 -1.06 -6.10
N TYR A 336 11.90 0.20 -5.70
CA TYR A 336 12.73 0.59 -4.56
C TYR A 336 12.23 -0.06 -3.27
N ALA A 337 10.92 0.00 -3.02
CA ALA A 337 10.25 -0.56 -1.85
C ALA A 337 10.47 -2.09 -1.72
N ALA A 338 10.46 -2.80 -2.85
CA ALA A 338 10.72 -4.24 -2.87
C ALA A 338 12.11 -4.60 -2.33
N VAL A 339 13.11 -3.72 -2.50
CA VAL A 339 14.46 -3.92 -1.95
C VAL A 339 14.57 -3.33 -0.55
N ALA A 340 14.03 -2.15 -0.29
CA ALA A 340 14.12 -1.48 1.00
C ALA A 340 13.48 -2.27 2.15
N THR A 341 12.39 -3.02 1.88
CA THR A 341 11.76 -3.91 2.87
C THR A 341 12.67 -5.05 3.34
N THR A 342 13.72 -5.41 2.58
CA THR A 342 14.71 -6.39 3.01
C THR A 342 15.72 -5.82 4.03
N LEU A 343 15.85 -4.50 4.10
CA LEU A 343 16.76 -3.77 4.99
C LEU A 343 15.98 -2.65 5.73
N PRO A 344 15.23 -2.99 6.80
CA PRO A 344 14.32 -2.06 7.46
C PRO A 344 15.01 -0.83 8.08
N THR A 345 16.32 -0.90 8.36
CA THR A 345 17.11 0.22 8.89
C THR A 345 17.12 1.41 7.94
N SER A 346 17.07 1.16 6.63
CA SER A 346 17.08 2.20 5.59
C SER A 346 15.89 3.16 5.68
N LEU A 347 14.81 2.70 6.29
CA LEU A 347 13.56 3.42 6.45
C LEU A 347 13.52 4.25 7.74
N LEU A 348 14.56 4.24 8.57
CA LEU A 348 14.58 4.97 9.84
C LEU A 348 15.48 6.22 9.81
N TRP A 349 16.21 6.42 8.72
CA TRP A 349 17.11 7.57 8.58
C TRP A 349 16.34 8.89 8.58
N LEU A 350 16.98 9.91 9.17
CA LEU A 350 16.53 11.28 9.18
C LEU A 350 17.58 12.13 8.49
N ASP A 351 17.14 13.14 7.74
CA ASP A 351 18.05 14.11 7.13
C ASP A 351 18.58 15.15 8.16
N ASP A 352 19.41 16.09 7.69
CA ASP A 352 19.94 17.20 8.48
C ASP A 352 18.85 18.09 9.15
N GLU A 353 17.61 18.05 8.64
CA GLU A 353 16.45 18.75 9.19
C GLU A 353 15.61 17.84 10.09
N ALA A 354 16.10 16.66 10.45
CA ALA A 354 15.38 15.62 11.18
C ALA A 354 14.09 15.15 10.46
N SER A 355 13.99 15.38 9.15
CA SER A 355 12.85 14.99 8.33
C SER A 355 12.97 13.53 7.90
N THR A 356 11.85 12.82 7.92
CA THR A 356 11.72 11.48 7.32
C THR A 356 11.39 11.59 5.83
N SER A 357 11.56 10.49 5.08
CA SER A 357 11.10 10.42 3.68
C SER A 357 9.60 10.70 3.51
N LEU A 358 8.77 10.37 4.51
CA LEU A 358 7.34 10.70 4.49
C LEU A 358 7.09 12.22 4.58
N HIS A 359 7.92 12.98 5.33
CA HIS A 359 7.84 14.45 5.32
C HIS A 359 8.11 15.00 3.92
N ILE A 360 9.21 14.56 3.29
CA ILE A 360 9.62 15.02 1.96
C ILE A 360 8.54 14.66 0.91
N ALA A 361 7.97 13.45 1.00
CA ALA A 361 6.90 13.03 0.12
C ALA A 361 5.67 13.94 0.25
N CYS A 362 5.25 14.28 1.47
CA CYS A 362 4.13 15.20 1.68
C CYS A 362 4.44 16.65 1.24
N MET A 363 5.71 17.08 1.31
CA MET A 363 6.15 18.39 0.82
C MET A 363 6.19 18.49 -0.71
N ASN A 364 6.53 17.40 -1.41
CA ASN A 364 6.69 17.40 -2.86
C ASN A 364 5.33 17.59 -3.56
N PRO A 365 5.08 18.71 -4.27
CA PRO A 365 3.78 18.97 -4.89
C PRO A 365 3.42 18.00 -6.03
N SER A 366 4.40 17.29 -6.60
CA SER A 366 4.19 16.32 -7.67
C SER A 366 3.82 14.92 -7.17
N SER A 367 3.90 14.65 -5.86
CA SER A 367 3.58 13.34 -5.30
C SER A 367 2.07 13.06 -5.36
N SER A 368 1.67 11.89 -5.86
CA SER A 368 0.26 11.48 -5.83
C SER A 368 -0.16 10.99 -4.42
N PRO A 369 -1.46 11.01 -4.09
CA PRO A 369 -1.95 10.48 -2.82
C PRO A 369 -1.59 9.00 -2.63
N GLU A 370 -1.61 8.21 -3.71
CA GLU A 370 -1.21 6.80 -3.71
C GLU A 370 0.29 6.64 -3.40
N MET A 371 1.12 7.58 -3.87
CA MET A 371 2.57 7.56 -3.60
C MET A 371 2.82 7.76 -2.11
N ILE A 372 2.14 8.75 -1.52
CA ILE A 372 2.20 9.02 -0.07
C ILE A 372 1.68 7.81 0.71
N ARG A 373 0.62 7.14 0.23
CA ARG A 373 0.10 5.90 0.84
C ARG A 373 1.15 4.79 0.86
N VAL A 374 1.81 4.51 -0.27
CA VAL A 374 2.86 3.48 -0.33
C VAL A 374 4.00 3.81 0.63
N ILE A 375 4.46 5.05 0.69
CA ILE A 375 5.53 5.47 1.60
C ILE A 375 5.09 5.36 3.07
N TYR A 376 3.86 5.75 3.36
CA TYR A 376 3.26 5.58 4.68
C TYR A 376 3.16 4.10 5.07
N ASP A 377 2.77 3.21 4.15
CA ASP A 377 2.70 1.77 4.43
C ASP A 377 4.09 1.15 4.66
N LEU A 378 5.15 1.73 4.07
CA LEU A 378 6.54 1.36 4.37
C LEU A 378 7.01 1.88 5.73
N GLN A 379 6.53 3.05 6.16
CA GLN A 379 6.96 3.76 7.37
C GLN A 379 5.77 4.32 8.17
N PRO A 380 4.92 3.47 8.77
CA PRO A 380 3.73 3.95 9.48
C PRO A 380 4.11 4.79 10.72
N ASP A 381 5.15 4.37 11.45
CA ASP A 381 5.62 5.07 12.65
C ASP A 381 6.13 6.49 12.36
N ALA A 382 6.63 6.74 11.13
CA ALA A 382 7.10 8.04 10.70
C ALA A 382 5.99 9.10 10.64
N ALA A 383 4.71 8.70 10.64
CA ALA A 383 3.57 9.62 10.68
C ALA A 383 3.53 10.50 11.94
N THR A 384 4.18 10.06 13.03
CA THR A 384 4.26 10.78 14.31
C THR A 384 5.60 11.48 14.54
N ALA A 385 6.58 11.28 13.65
CA ALA A 385 7.89 11.91 13.75
C ALA A 385 7.78 13.44 13.62
N LEU A 386 8.66 14.15 14.31
CA LEU A 386 8.76 15.60 14.28
C LEU A 386 10.07 15.99 13.57
N ASP A 387 9.98 16.88 12.60
CA ASP A 387 11.14 17.51 12.00
C ASP A 387 11.73 18.62 12.91
N LYS A 388 12.79 19.30 12.43
CA LYS A 388 13.43 20.44 13.10
C LYS A 388 12.49 21.63 13.35
N TYR A 389 11.37 21.69 12.62
CA TYR A 389 10.34 22.72 12.74
C TYR A 389 9.19 22.26 13.65
N GLU A 390 9.33 21.12 14.33
CA GLU A 390 8.28 20.48 15.14
C GLU A 390 7.02 20.14 14.31
N CYS A 391 7.16 20.05 12.98
CA CYS A 391 6.09 19.63 12.09
C CYS A 391 6.08 18.11 11.99
N THR A 392 4.88 17.53 11.98
CA THR A 392 4.65 16.13 11.56
C THR A 392 4.41 16.06 10.05
N PRO A 393 4.53 14.89 9.39
CA PRO A 393 4.19 14.76 7.97
C PRO A 393 2.73 15.14 7.69
N PHE A 394 1.85 14.97 8.68
CA PHE A 394 0.44 15.36 8.58
C PHE A 394 0.25 16.88 8.39
N HIS A 395 1.14 17.72 8.94
CA HIS A 395 1.10 19.17 8.68
C HIS A 395 1.33 19.46 7.19
N TYR A 396 2.35 18.84 6.59
CA TYR A 396 2.67 18.99 5.18
C TYR A 396 1.60 18.37 4.28
N ALA A 397 1.06 17.21 4.65
CA ALA A 397 -0.09 16.60 3.97
C ALA A 397 -1.31 17.54 3.96
N CYS A 398 -1.58 18.25 5.05
CA CYS A 398 -2.66 19.24 5.13
C CYS A 398 -2.44 20.44 4.19
N SER A 399 -1.19 20.80 3.91
CA SER A 399 -0.81 21.86 2.97
C SER A 399 -0.69 21.38 1.52
N HIS A 400 -0.75 20.08 1.28
CA HIS A 400 -0.43 19.47 0.00
C HIS A 400 -1.52 19.77 -1.06
N PRO A 401 -1.15 20.08 -2.33
CA PRO A 401 -2.13 20.44 -3.35
C PRO A 401 -3.11 19.31 -3.71
N SER A 402 -2.63 18.06 -3.75
CA SER A 402 -3.42 16.85 -4.06
C SER A 402 -4.03 16.19 -2.82
N ILE A 403 -4.29 16.93 -1.75
CA ILE A 403 -4.88 16.36 -0.53
C ILE A 403 -6.23 15.69 -0.83
N SER A 404 -6.42 14.49 -0.28
CA SER A 404 -7.67 13.74 -0.39
C SER A 404 -8.24 13.42 0.99
N VAL A 405 -9.56 13.26 1.07
CA VAL A 405 -10.26 12.83 2.31
C VAL A 405 -9.68 11.51 2.82
N ASP A 406 -9.37 10.66 1.87
CA ASP A 406 -8.73 9.36 1.99
C ASP A 406 -7.35 9.39 2.66
N LEU A 407 -6.56 10.42 2.36
CA LEU A 407 -5.23 10.63 2.95
C LEU A 407 -5.35 11.25 4.35
N VAL A 408 -6.26 12.21 4.54
CA VAL A 408 -6.57 12.77 5.87
C VAL A 408 -6.95 11.65 6.84
N TRP A 409 -7.85 10.78 6.41
CA TRP A 409 -8.27 9.63 7.20
C TRP A 409 -7.15 8.63 7.48
N LEU A 410 -6.25 8.40 6.52
CA LEU A 410 -5.14 7.48 6.71
C LEU A 410 -4.21 7.92 7.85
N PHE A 411 -3.90 9.21 7.96
CA PHE A 411 -3.15 9.75 9.09
C PHE A 411 -3.95 9.72 10.40
N LEU A 412 -5.23 10.11 10.37
CA LEU A 412 -6.07 10.14 11.59
C LEU A 412 -6.36 8.75 12.15
N ASP A 413 -6.47 7.73 11.29
CA ASP A 413 -6.65 6.34 11.70
C ASP A 413 -5.39 5.78 12.39
N HIS A 414 -4.20 6.35 12.14
CA HIS A 414 -2.96 5.99 12.85
C HIS A 414 -2.93 6.58 14.25
N ALA A 415 -3.09 7.91 14.32
CA ALA A 415 -3.01 8.66 15.55
C ALA A 415 -3.87 9.93 15.45
N ARG A 416 -5.05 9.90 16.06
CA ARG A 416 -5.94 11.07 16.12
C ARG A 416 -5.28 12.27 16.81
N ALA A 417 -4.34 12.01 17.75
CA ALA A 417 -3.55 13.01 18.46
C ALA A 417 -2.66 13.87 17.53
N LEU A 418 -2.43 13.48 16.28
CA LEU A 418 -1.70 14.31 15.31
C LEU A 418 -2.35 15.69 15.09
N THR A 419 -3.65 15.80 15.32
CA THR A 419 -4.42 17.04 15.15
C THR A 419 -4.13 18.12 16.19
N SER A 420 -3.65 17.73 17.38
CA SER A 420 -3.34 18.65 18.48
C SER A 420 -1.88 19.08 18.53
N VAL A 421 -1.01 18.44 17.73
CA VAL A 421 0.40 18.82 17.62
C VAL A 421 0.52 20.22 17.02
N VAL A 422 1.42 21.03 17.58
CA VAL A 422 1.73 22.37 17.07
C VAL A 422 3.15 22.41 16.53
N ASP A 423 3.35 23.11 15.43
CA ASP A 423 4.68 23.39 14.90
C ASP A 423 5.41 24.50 15.68
N HIS A 424 6.65 24.81 15.29
CA HIS A 424 7.47 25.89 15.86
C HIS A 424 6.83 27.30 15.76
N ARG A 425 5.78 27.48 14.96
CA ARG A 425 5.00 28.72 14.83
C ARG A 425 3.71 28.68 15.66
N GLY A 426 3.46 27.62 16.42
CA GLY A 426 2.24 27.40 17.17
C GLY A 426 1.05 26.97 16.30
N LYS A 427 1.29 26.52 15.06
CA LYS A 427 0.23 26.12 14.11
C LYS A 427 -0.05 24.64 14.21
N THR A 428 -1.32 24.30 14.37
CA THR A 428 -1.85 22.93 14.24
C THR A 428 -2.07 22.54 12.76
N PRO A 429 -2.24 21.25 12.42
CA PRO A 429 -2.59 20.83 11.06
C PRO A 429 -3.87 21.49 10.52
N LEU A 430 -4.82 21.83 11.40
CA LEU A 430 -6.03 22.56 11.03
C LEU A 430 -5.72 23.96 10.47
N HIS A 431 -4.66 24.64 10.94
CA HIS A 431 -4.22 25.91 10.36
C HIS A 431 -3.72 25.74 8.93
N TYR A 432 -2.91 24.71 8.67
CA TYR A 432 -2.40 24.39 7.33
C TYR A 432 -3.53 24.03 6.37
N LEU A 433 -4.46 23.20 6.85
CA LEU A 433 -5.62 22.77 6.09
C LEU A 433 -6.55 23.95 5.75
N ALA A 434 -6.75 24.89 6.70
CA ALA A 434 -7.52 26.11 6.48
C ALA A 434 -6.86 27.08 5.48
N ALA A 435 -5.52 27.13 5.46
CA ALA A 435 -4.75 27.93 4.51
C ALA A 435 -4.67 27.32 3.10
N ASN A 436 -4.98 26.03 2.94
CA ASN A 436 -4.88 25.33 1.68
C ASN A 436 -6.02 25.68 0.72
N ARG A 437 -5.69 25.99 -0.53
CA ARG A 437 -6.66 26.42 -1.57
C ARG A 437 -7.43 25.26 -2.19
N HIS A 438 -6.92 24.03 -2.05
CA HIS A 438 -7.47 22.81 -2.67
C HIS A 438 -8.27 21.95 -1.68
N VAL A 439 -8.43 22.42 -0.44
CA VAL A 439 -9.13 21.70 0.60
C VAL A 439 -10.64 21.64 0.35
N SER A 440 -11.26 20.49 0.66
CA SER A 440 -12.71 20.38 0.71
C SER A 440 -13.26 20.67 2.10
N VAL A 441 -14.51 21.09 2.14
CA VAL A 441 -15.26 21.29 3.39
C VAL A 441 -15.27 20.05 4.27
N ASP A 442 -15.36 18.87 3.66
CA ASP A 442 -15.42 17.61 4.37
C ASP A 442 -14.11 17.35 5.11
N MET A 443 -12.96 17.66 4.52
CA MET A 443 -11.65 17.52 5.16
C MET A 443 -11.53 18.41 6.41
N ILE A 444 -11.95 19.68 6.33
CA ILE A 444 -11.97 20.59 7.48
C ILE A 444 -12.87 20.03 8.59
N SER A 445 -14.06 19.54 8.20
CA SER A 445 -15.00 18.96 9.14
C SER A 445 -14.42 17.72 9.81
N ILE A 446 -13.71 16.86 9.08
CA ILE A 446 -13.09 15.64 9.61
C ILE A 446 -11.99 15.97 10.64
N VAL A 447 -11.07 16.90 10.31
CA VAL A 447 -9.99 17.30 11.22
C VAL A 447 -10.55 18.03 12.45
N PHE A 448 -11.55 18.90 12.26
CA PHE A 448 -12.22 19.56 13.38
C PHE A 448 -13.00 18.58 14.27
N ASP A 449 -13.68 17.60 13.66
CA ASP A 449 -14.36 16.52 14.39
C ASP A 449 -13.36 15.61 15.12
N ALA A 450 -12.11 15.54 14.63
CA ALA A 450 -11.02 14.82 15.27
C ALA A 450 -10.59 15.48 16.57
N ASP A 451 -10.35 16.79 16.54
CA ASP A 451 -10.05 17.62 17.70
C ASP A 451 -10.74 18.99 17.60
N PRO A 452 -11.88 19.19 18.30
CA PRO A 452 -12.58 20.46 18.32
C PRO A 452 -11.79 21.58 19.00
N SER A 453 -10.85 21.25 19.90
CA SER A 453 -10.06 22.24 20.62
C SER A 453 -9.05 22.94 19.72
N ALA A 454 -8.61 22.27 18.65
CA ALA A 454 -7.69 22.82 17.65
C ALA A 454 -8.20 24.10 16.97
N SER A 455 -9.51 24.37 16.95
CA SER A 455 -10.05 25.63 16.40
C SER A 455 -9.81 26.86 17.27
N GLN A 456 -9.52 26.66 18.56
CA GLN A 456 -9.29 27.71 19.54
C GLN A 456 -7.79 27.96 19.80
N VAL A 457 -6.92 27.12 19.22
CA VAL A 457 -5.46 27.30 19.31
C VAL A 457 -5.05 28.45 18.41
N THR A 458 -4.33 29.42 18.97
CA THR A 458 -3.75 30.54 18.22
C THR A 458 -2.29 30.25 17.87
N ASP A 459 -1.90 30.60 16.65
CA ASP A 459 -0.48 30.62 16.30
C ASP A 459 0.29 31.76 17.00
N HIS A 460 1.62 31.81 16.85
CA HIS A 460 2.46 32.88 17.40
C HIS A 460 2.12 34.28 16.86
N ALA A 461 1.38 34.39 15.75
CA ALA A 461 0.87 35.64 15.22
C ALA A 461 -0.55 35.98 15.76
N MET A 462 -1.02 35.24 16.78
CA MET A 462 -2.35 35.35 17.39
C MET A 462 -3.50 35.08 16.42
N LYS A 463 -3.24 34.36 15.31
CA LYS A 463 -4.27 33.97 14.34
C LYS A 463 -4.80 32.57 14.69
N LEU A 464 -6.11 32.48 14.89
CA LEU A 464 -6.90 31.24 14.89
C LEU A 464 -7.04 30.63 13.47
N PRO A 465 -7.32 29.32 13.33
CA PRO A 465 -7.57 28.67 12.03
C PRO A 465 -8.69 29.33 11.22
N VAL A 466 -9.72 29.86 11.90
CA VAL A 466 -10.83 30.56 11.23
C VAL A 466 -10.38 31.80 10.45
N HIS A 467 -9.33 32.49 10.91
CA HIS A 467 -8.80 33.65 10.17
C HIS A 467 -8.22 33.21 8.82
N TYR A 468 -7.50 32.08 8.78
CA TYR A 468 -6.99 31.51 7.54
C TYR A 468 -8.11 31.07 6.60
N LEU A 469 -9.23 30.53 7.12
CA LEU A 469 -10.41 30.22 6.30
C LEU A 469 -11.05 31.47 5.70
N ILE A 470 -11.19 32.54 6.47
CA ILE A 470 -11.81 33.80 5.99
C ILE A 470 -10.94 34.46 4.93
N GLU A 471 -9.62 34.36 5.07
CA GLU A 471 -8.63 34.84 4.09
C GLU A 471 -8.60 33.96 2.81
N ASN A 472 -9.17 32.75 2.85
CA ASN A 472 -9.12 31.80 1.75
C ASN A 472 -10.37 31.89 0.84
N PRO A 473 -10.24 32.37 -0.41
CA PRO A 473 -11.39 32.55 -1.31
C PRO A 473 -11.99 31.23 -1.79
N SER A 474 -11.26 30.11 -1.70
CA SER A 474 -11.73 28.80 -2.15
C SER A 474 -12.82 28.21 -1.27
N ILE A 475 -12.89 28.63 0.00
CA ILE A 475 -13.77 28.03 1.01
C ILE A 475 -14.93 28.99 1.29
N PRO A 476 -16.20 28.55 1.15
CA PRO A 476 -17.33 29.44 1.40
C PRO A 476 -17.36 29.92 2.85
N SER A 477 -17.60 31.22 3.07
CA SER A 477 -17.66 31.85 4.40
C SER A 477 -18.66 31.19 5.36
N ALA A 478 -19.70 30.52 4.83
CA ALA A 478 -20.63 29.66 5.59
C ALA A 478 -19.92 28.57 6.44
N HIS A 479 -18.71 28.17 6.07
CA HIS A 479 -17.94 27.14 6.77
C HIS A 479 -17.09 27.69 7.91
N ALA A 480 -16.71 28.98 7.84
CA ALA A 480 -16.16 29.68 9.00
C ALA A 480 -17.16 29.65 10.16
N TYR A 481 -18.46 29.78 9.87
CA TYR A 481 -19.51 29.60 10.87
C TYR A 481 -19.54 28.19 11.48
N ARG A 482 -19.16 27.12 10.76
CA ARG A 482 -19.11 25.77 11.35
C ARG A 482 -17.94 25.60 12.32
N LEU A 483 -16.76 26.17 12.00
CA LEU A 483 -15.66 26.21 12.96
C LEU A 483 -15.99 27.06 14.19
N LEU A 484 -16.74 28.15 14.02
CA LEU A 484 -17.16 29.06 15.11
C LEU A 484 -18.34 28.53 15.92
N ALA A 485 -19.31 27.87 15.30
CA ALA A 485 -20.50 27.33 15.95
C ALA A 485 -20.25 25.99 16.66
N GLY A 486 -19.04 25.42 16.51
CA GLY A 486 -18.71 24.09 17.01
C GLY A 486 -19.37 23.00 16.15
N GLY A 487 -18.56 22.28 15.37
CA GLY A 487 -19.00 21.00 14.78
C GLY A 487 -19.59 20.07 15.84
N ALA A 488 -20.64 19.34 15.45
CA ALA A 488 -21.48 18.44 16.23
C ALA A 488 -21.38 18.64 17.76
N SER A 489 -22.26 19.48 18.32
CA SER A 489 -22.30 19.95 19.72
C SER A 489 -22.09 18.91 20.82
N TYR A 490 -22.18 17.62 20.50
CA TYR A 490 -21.92 16.54 21.44
C TYR A 490 -20.42 16.33 21.72
N ARG A 491 -19.50 16.58 20.78
CA ARG A 491 -18.06 16.44 21.04
C ARG A 491 -17.50 17.48 22.02
N GLN A 492 -18.25 18.57 22.22
CA GLN A 492 -17.98 19.58 23.25
C GLN A 492 -18.57 19.20 24.62
N ARG A 493 -19.48 18.22 24.66
CA ARG A 493 -20.16 17.75 25.88
C ARG A 493 -19.68 16.40 26.38
N TYR A 494 -19.12 15.55 25.51
CA TYR A 494 -18.67 14.20 25.84
C TYR A 494 -17.23 13.97 25.38
N ARG A 495 -16.38 13.39 26.25
CA ARG A 495 -15.03 12.91 25.92
C ARG A 495 -15.14 11.54 25.28
N ILE A 496 -14.98 11.49 23.96
CA ILE A 496 -15.04 10.24 23.21
C ILE A 496 -13.68 9.54 23.30
N HIS A 497 -13.65 8.37 23.92
CA HIS A 497 -12.44 7.54 23.98
C HIS A 497 -12.26 6.77 22.68
N ASP A 498 -11.02 6.72 22.20
CA ASP A 498 -10.70 5.92 21.01
C ASP A 498 -10.51 4.46 21.40
N ARG A 499 -11.61 3.71 21.38
CA ARG A 499 -11.61 2.27 21.62
C ARG A 499 -11.68 1.54 20.28
N ALA A 500 -10.86 0.50 20.15
CA ALA A 500 -10.89 -0.38 18.99
C ALA A 500 -12.29 -0.97 18.82
N VAL A 501 -12.78 -0.99 17.58
CA VAL A 501 -14.09 -1.57 17.25
C VAL A 501 -13.99 -3.08 17.39
N THR A 502 -14.59 -3.62 18.46
CA THR A 502 -14.69 -5.07 18.68
C THR A 502 -16.02 -5.60 18.11
N GLU A 503 -16.04 -6.84 17.64
CA GLU A 503 -17.28 -7.50 17.15
C GLU A 503 -18.44 -7.38 18.13
N PHE A 504 -18.16 -7.48 19.44
CA PHE A 504 -19.17 -7.39 20.50
C PHE A 504 -19.78 -5.99 20.68
N ALA A 505 -19.14 -4.94 20.15
CA ALA A 505 -19.60 -3.56 20.21
C ALA A 505 -20.40 -3.14 18.97
N THR A 506 -20.35 -3.94 17.90
CA THR A 506 -21.03 -3.67 16.63
C THR A 506 -22.08 -4.73 16.33
N THR A 507 -23.30 -4.31 16.09
CA THR A 507 -24.39 -5.17 15.59
C THR A 507 -24.77 -4.73 14.18
N SER A 508 -24.75 -5.65 13.21
CA SER A 508 -25.12 -5.39 11.82
C SER A 508 -26.51 -5.97 11.47
N PHE A 509 -27.28 -5.27 10.62
CA PHE A 509 -28.66 -5.59 10.22
C PHE A 509 -28.77 -5.52 8.70
N ALA A 510 -29.29 -6.55 8.03
CA ALA A 510 -29.49 -6.50 6.58
C ALA A 510 -30.96 -6.25 6.20
N HIS A 511 -31.20 -5.49 5.12
CA HIS A 511 -32.52 -5.33 4.51
C HIS A 511 -32.81 -6.49 3.54
N GLY A 512 -33.42 -7.57 4.03
CA GLY A 512 -33.63 -8.78 3.23
C GLY A 512 -32.31 -9.50 2.87
N PRO A 513 -32.38 -10.59 2.08
CA PRO A 513 -31.20 -11.42 1.74
C PRO A 513 -30.14 -10.71 0.87
N HIS A 514 -30.46 -9.53 0.32
CA HIS A 514 -29.59 -8.81 -0.61
C HIS A 514 -29.37 -7.32 -0.26
N GLY A 515 -29.84 -6.86 0.91
CA GLY A 515 -29.68 -5.47 1.33
C GLY A 515 -28.31 -5.18 1.94
N ALA A 516 -27.85 -3.93 1.80
CA ALA A 516 -26.67 -3.46 2.50
C ALA A 516 -26.86 -3.56 4.03
N PRO A 517 -25.83 -3.99 4.79
CA PRO A 517 -25.93 -4.10 6.23
C PRO A 517 -25.88 -2.72 6.89
N ASP A 518 -26.96 -2.34 7.55
CA ASP A 518 -26.96 -1.27 8.56
C ASP A 518 -26.15 -1.71 9.78
N VAL A 519 -25.53 -0.77 10.49
CA VAL A 519 -24.72 -1.06 11.69
C VAL A 519 -25.09 -0.13 12.82
N LEU A 520 -25.22 -0.72 14.01
CA LEU A 520 -25.31 -0.05 15.30
C LEU A 520 -24.03 -0.35 16.07
N PHE A 521 -23.30 0.69 16.46
CA PHE A 521 -22.08 0.61 17.26
C PHE A 521 -22.32 1.23 18.63
N SER A 522 -21.94 0.55 19.71
CA SER A 522 -22.09 1.08 21.07
C SER A 522 -20.73 1.25 21.74
N ALA A 523 -20.49 2.42 22.32
CA ALA A 523 -19.32 2.74 23.13
C ALA A 523 -19.73 3.31 24.49
N ILE A 524 -18.83 3.19 25.47
CA ILE A 524 -18.96 3.82 26.79
C ILE A 524 -17.92 4.93 26.85
N ASP A 525 -18.38 6.15 27.10
CA ASP A 525 -17.61 7.39 27.12
C ASP A 525 -17.98 8.26 28.32
N GLU A 526 -17.20 9.31 28.57
CA GLU A 526 -17.39 10.20 29.73
C GLU A 526 -18.05 11.53 29.33
N ALA A 527 -18.90 12.08 30.19
CA ALA A 527 -19.38 13.45 30.04
C ALA A 527 -18.33 14.45 30.53
N ILE A 528 -18.14 15.55 29.80
CA ILE A 528 -17.13 16.58 30.13
C ILE A 528 -17.49 17.33 31.41
N ASP A 529 -18.79 17.44 31.73
CA ASP A 529 -19.30 18.13 32.93
C ASP A 529 -18.98 17.39 34.25
N GLY A 530 -18.30 16.23 34.18
CA GLY A 530 -17.96 15.41 35.34
C GLY A 530 -19.12 14.56 35.86
N SER A 531 -20.20 14.42 35.07
CA SER A 531 -21.31 13.51 35.37
C SER A 531 -20.94 12.05 35.04
N ASP A 532 -21.68 11.09 35.63
CA ASP A 532 -21.58 9.63 35.42
C ASP A 532 -21.27 9.20 33.97
N ASP A 533 -20.57 8.08 33.81
CA ASP A 533 -20.25 7.44 32.53
C ASP A 533 -21.51 7.28 31.65
N VAL A 534 -21.35 7.52 30.36
CA VAL A 534 -22.44 7.59 29.39
C VAL A 534 -22.22 6.60 28.26
N ARG A 535 -23.29 5.90 27.87
CA ARG A 535 -23.29 4.96 26.75
C ARG A 535 -23.77 5.67 25.48
N LEU A 536 -22.88 5.80 24.51
CA LEU A 536 -23.18 6.32 23.17
C LEU A 536 -23.47 5.17 22.20
N GLN A 537 -24.59 5.25 21.51
CA GLN A 537 -25.01 4.31 20.47
C GLN A 537 -25.07 5.05 19.12
N TYR A 538 -24.26 4.62 18.16
CA TYR A 538 -24.15 5.20 16.84
C TYR A 538 -24.84 4.32 15.79
N CYS A 539 -25.66 4.89 14.92
CA CYS A 539 -26.40 4.16 13.90
C CYS A 539 -26.00 4.63 12.49
N SER A 540 -25.97 3.69 11.52
CA SER A 540 -25.77 4.00 10.10
C SER A 540 -27.03 4.61 9.47
N SER A 541 -28.22 4.13 9.87
CA SER A 541 -29.48 4.46 9.23
C SER A 541 -30.37 5.36 10.08
N SER A 542 -30.97 6.36 9.43
CA SER A 542 -31.98 7.23 10.02
C SER A 542 -33.23 6.47 10.49
N ALA A 543 -33.55 5.33 9.85
CA ALA A 543 -34.70 4.51 10.23
C ALA A 543 -34.51 3.87 11.61
N ILE A 544 -33.34 3.29 11.86
CA ILE A 544 -32.98 2.70 13.17
C ILE A 544 -32.94 3.79 14.24
N HIS A 545 -32.34 4.95 13.93
CA HIS A 545 -32.26 6.07 14.86
C HIS A 545 -33.64 6.54 15.31
N ARG A 546 -34.56 6.80 14.36
CA ARG A 546 -35.94 7.20 14.67
C ARG A 546 -36.73 6.12 15.41
N HIS A 547 -36.51 4.84 15.06
CA HIS A 547 -37.14 3.71 15.73
C HIS A 547 -36.74 3.63 17.20
N LEU A 548 -35.44 3.68 17.51
CA LEU A 548 -34.96 3.64 18.89
C LEU A 548 -35.46 4.86 19.70
N ILE A 549 -35.44 6.07 19.13
CA ILE A 549 -36.02 7.26 19.80
C ILE A 549 -37.51 7.03 20.14
N ALA A 550 -38.29 6.48 19.19
CA ALA A 550 -39.70 6.20 19.42
C ALA A 550 -39.94 5.15 20.53
N LEU A 551 -39.01 4.21 20.72
CA LEU A 551 -39.08 3.22 21.81
C LEU A 551 -38.70 3.81 23.16
N TYR A 552 -37.59 4.55 23.24
CA TYR A 552 -37.19 5.24 24.46
C TYR A 552 -38.29 6.20 24.94
N THR A 553 -38.87 6.98 24.03
CA THR A 553 -39.98 7.89 24.35
C THR A 553 -41.23 7.14 24.80
N ALA A 554 -41.55 5.96 24.24
CA ALA A 554 -42.67 5.14 24.70
C ALA A 554 -42.49 4.65 26.14
N LEU A 555 -41.29 4.16 26.47
CA LEU A 555 -40.97 3.64 27.80
C LEU A 555 -40.97 4.71 28.89
N GLN A 556 -40.69 5.97 28.51
CA GLN A 556 -40.64 7.13 29.40
C GLN A 556 -41.94 7.92 29.49
N ALA A 557 -42.88 7.72 28.56
CA ALA A 557 -44.13 8.50 28.50
C ALA A 557 -44.99 8.32 29.76
N THR A 558 -44.82 7.21 30.47
CA THR A 558 -45.56 6.84 31.67
C THR A 558 -44.59 6.58 32.81
N PRO A 559 -44.85 7.11 34.02
CA PRO A 559 -43.99 6.87 35.17
C PRO A 559 -43.99 5.38 35.51
N ALA A 560 -42.80 4.81 35.64
CA ALA A 560 -42.63 3.42 36.04
C ALA A 560 -43.14 3.22 37.48
N PRO A 561 -43.68 2.04 37.81
CA PRO A 561 -44.03 1.71 39.19
C PRO A 561 -42.78 1.71 40.10
N ASP A 562 -42.99 2.01 41.39
CA ASP A 562 -41.92 2.11 42.39
C ASP A 562 -41.00 0.86 42.36
N GLY A 563 -39.69 1.08 42.23
CA GLY A 563 -38.68 0.01 42.17
C GLY A 563 -38.35 -0.53 40.76
N VAL A 564 -38.95 0.00 39.70
CA VAL A 564 -38.60 -0.38 38.30
C VAL A 564 -37.68 0.66 37.67
N ALA A 565 -36.48 0.24 37.29
CA ALA A 565 -35.51 1.07 36.58
C ALA A 565 -35.79 1.07 35.06
N VAL A 566 -36.09 2.24 34.49
CA VAL A 566 -36.30 2.44 33.04
C VAL A 566 -35.13 3.23 32.47
N PRO A 567 -34.57 2.83 31.31
CA PRO A 567 -33.43 3.54 30.73
C PRO A 567 -33.80 4.96 30.29
N ALA A 568 -32.98 5.93 30.72
CA ALA A 568 -33.13 7.33 30.37
C ALA A 568 -32.31 7.69 29.12
N LEU A 569 -32.99 8.08 28.04
CA LEU A 569 -32.42 8.80 26.90
C LEU A 569 -32.05 10.23 27.34
N ARG A 570 -30.76 10.56 27.34
CA ARG A 570 -30.24 11.88 27.72
C ARG A 570 -30.21 12.86 26.55
N ASP A 571 -29.67 12.43 25.41
CA ASP A 571 -29.47 13.26 24.23
C ASP A 571 -29.60 12.42 22.94
N THR A 572 -29.87 13.11 21.82
CA THR A 572 -29.94 12.56 20.46
C THR A 572 -29.18 13.46 19.48
N PHE A 573 -28.46 12.89 18.53
CA PHE A 573 -27.68 13.64 17.54
C PHE A 573 -27.94 13.19 16.10
N GLU A 574 -28.16 14.18 15.25
CA GLU A 574 -28.08 14.05 13.80
C GLU A 574 -26.71 14.61 13.35
N ASN A 575 -25.98 13.86 12.50
CA ASN A 575 -24.58 14.12 12.10
C ASN A 575 -23.50 13.81 13.14
N ALA A 576 -23.59 12.68 13.83
CA ALA A 576 -22.55 12.18 14.72
C ALA A 576 -21.20 11.96 14.02
N ARG A 577 -21.22 11.53 12.74
CA ARG A 577 -20.04 11.31 11.88
C ARG A 577 -18.95 10.47 12.56
N ARG A 578 -19.33 9.39 13.24
CA ARG A 578 -18.36 8.46 13.86
C ARG A 578 -17.91 7.46 12.81
N ARG A 579 -16.65 7.53 12.38
CA ARG A 579 -16.08 6.50 11.50
C ARG A 579 -15.69 5.28 12.33
N ILE A 580 -16.07 4.11 11.84
CA ILE A 580 -15.70 2.80 12.40
C ILE A 580 -15.08 1.95 11.30
N ARG A 581 -14.07 1.14 11.65
CA ARG A 581 -13.62 0.04 10.80
C ARG A 581 -14.37 -1.21 11.22
N LEU A 582 -15.08 -1.82 10.27
CA LEU A 582 -15.77 -3.08 10.49
C LEU A 582 -14.75 -4.23 10.57
N PRO A 583 -15.10 -5.37 11.20
CA PRO A 583 -14.27 -6.57 11.22
C PRO A 583 -13.88 -7.08 9.82
N SER A 584 -14.71 -6.76 8.80
CA SER A 584 -14.43 -7.05 7.39
C SER A 584 -13.31 -6.20 6.76
N GLY A 585 -12.74 -5.26 7.51
CA GLY A 585 -11.73 -4.30 7.04
C GLY A 585 -12.32 -3.06 6.36
N ALA A 586 -13.61 -3.04 6.04
CA ALA A 586 -14.28 -1.89 5.44
C ALA A 586 -14.50 -0.76 6.46
N SER A 587 -14.23 0.49 6.06
CA SER A 587 -14.53 1.67 6.89
C SER A 587 -15.92 2.22 6.57
N MET A 588 -16.69 2.59 7.59
CA MET A 588 -18.00 3.23 7.45
C MET A 588 -18.14 4.40 8.42
N THR A 589 -18.89 5.43 8.02
CA THR A 589 -19.23 6.58 8.85
C THR A 589 -20.67 6.47 9.34
N LEU A 590 -20.86 6.46 10.67
CA LEU A 590 -22.16 6.43 11.33
C LEU A 590 -22.64 7.87 11.58
N GLU A 591 -23.78 8.22 11.01
CA GLU A 591 -24.30 9.59 11.00
C GLU A 591 -25.19 9.94 12.19
N PHE A 592 -25.73 8.96 12.91
CA PHE A 592 -26.70 9.20 13.98
C PHE A 592 -26.15 8.71 15.32
N GLY A 593 -26.45 9.42 16.41
CA GLY A 593 -25.97 9.10 17.76
C GLY A 593 -27.07 9.21 18.82
N LEU A 594 -27.07 8.31 19.79
CA LEU A 594 -28.00 8.24 20.92
C LEU A 594 -27.20 8.15 22.21
N VAL A 595 -27.63 8.89 23.23
CA VAL A 595 -26.91 8.99 24.51
C VAL A 595 -27.78 8.48 25.63
N THR A 596 -27.29 7.48 26.35
CA THR A 596 -27.99 6.86 27.48
C THR A 596 -27.05 6.72 28.68
N LEU A 597 -27.60 6.58 29.88
CA LEU A 597 -26.80 6.24 31.06
C LEU A 597 -26.12 4.88 30.88
N THR A 598 -24.88 4.77 31.35
CA THR A 598 -24.21 3.46 31.38
C THR A 598 -24.89 2.51 32.35
N PRO A 599 -25.11 1.25 31.97
CA PRO A 599 -25.48 0.22 32.93
C PRO A 599 -24.26 -0.17 33.80
N ARG A 600 -24.50 -0.69 35.01
CA ARG A 600 -23.42 -1.10 35.92
C ARG A 600 -22.66 -2.34 35.41
N ALA A 601 -23.39 -3.38 35.01
CA ALA A 601 -22.85 -4.61 34.41
C ALA A 601 -23.99 -5.42 33.78
N ALA A 602 -23.70 -6.16 32.71
CA ALA A 602 -24.64 -7.14 32.18
C ALA A 602 -24.73 -8.36 33.11
N VAL A 603 -25.88 -9.05 33.14
CA VAL A 603 -26.06 -10.28 33.93
C VAL A 603 -25.08 -11.36 33.48
N ALA A 604 -24.73 -11.41 32.19
CA ALA A 604 -23.72 -12.31 31.66
C ALA A 604 -22.30 -12.12 32.24
N GLU A 605 -21.98 -10.92 32.74
CA GLU A 605 -20.66 -10.57 33.27
C GLU A 605 -20.57 -10.77 34.80
N SER A 606 -21.71 -10.99 35.46
CA SER A 606 -21.79 -11.13 36.92
C SER A 606 -21.75 -12.61 37.32
N SER A 607 -20.83 -12.96 38.23
CA SER A 607 -20.64 -14.36 38.67
C SER A 607 -21.64 -14.83 39.73
N ALA A 608 -22.49 -13.95 40.28
CA ALA A 608 -23.39 -14.27 41.39
C ALA A 608 -24.71 -13.49 41.31
N VAL A 609 -25.62 -13.90 40.42
CA VAL A 609 -26.98 -13.34 40.32
C VAL A 609 -27.99 -14.34 40.88
N ASP A 610 -28.78 -13.92 41.88
CA ASP A 610 -29.85 -14.77 42.44
C ASP A 610 -31.02 -14.87 41.44
N PRO A 611 -31.34 -16.07 40.93
CA PRO A 611 -32.41 -16.24 39.95
C PRO A 611 -33.79 -15.83 40.49
N ARG A 612 -34.02 -15.87 41.81
CA ARG A 612 -35.29 -15.40 42.41
C ARG A 612 -35.44 -13.89 42.27
N ARG A 613 -34.39 -13.14 42.61
CA ARG A 613 -34.36 -11.67 42.50
C ARG A 613 -34.45 -11.21 41.05
N LEU A 614 -33.71 -11.86 40.16
CA LEU A 614 -33.77 -11.59 38.74
C LEU A 614 -35.21 -11.76 38.20
N LEU A 615 -35.88 -12.83 38.59
CA LEU A 615 -37.24 -13.14 38.14
C LEU A 615 -38.26 -12.12 38.66
N VAL A 616 -38.21 -11.74 39.95
CA VAL A 616 -39.08 -10.70 40.53
C VAL A 616 -38.86 -9.35 39.85
N SER A 617 -37.60 -8.94 39.70
CA SER A 617 -37.25 -7.66 39.09
C SER A 617 -37.67 -7.62 37.62
N MET A 618 -37.39 -8.69 36.85
CA MET A 618 -37.76 -8.77 35.45
C MET A 618 -39.28 -8.87 35.23
N ALA A 619 -40.03 -9.47 36.15
CA ALA A 619 -41.49 -9.49 36.08
C ALA A 619 -42.08 -8.07 36.11
N ALA A 620 -41.57 -7.22 37.00
CA ALA A 620 -41.99 -5.82 37.09
C ALA A 620 -41.56 -5.01 35.85
N VAL A 621 -40.34 -5.23 35.34
CA VAL A 621 -39.86 -4.60 34.09
C VAL A 621 -40.75 -4.98 32.91
N LEU A 622 -41.05 -6.27 32.71
CA LEU A 622 -41.86 -6.73 31.58
C LEU A 622 -43.32 -6.29 31.70
N LEU A 623 -43.86 -6.15 32.91
CA LEU A 623 -45.19 -5.58 33.11
C LEU A 623 -45.23 -4.13 32.60
N HIS A 624 -44.21 -3.32 32.93
CA HIS A 624 -44.09 -1.96 32.40
C HIS A 624 -43.93 -1.96 30.87
N TRP A 625 -43.11 -2.84 30.31
CA TRP A 625 -42.91 -2.91 28.86
C TRP A 625 -44.18 -3.33 28.11
N HIS A 626 -44.81 -4.43 28.51
CA HIS A 626 -45.93 -5.02 27.77
C HIS A 626 -47.26 -4.29 28.02
N ASP A 627 -47.61 -4.02 29.27
CA ASP A 627 -48.93 -3.47 29.60
C ASP A 627 -48.95 -1.94 29.56
N VAL A 628 -47.88 -1.29 30.03
CA VAL A 628 -47.85 0.16 30.16
C VAL A 628 -47.30 0.82 28.89
N ALA A 629 -46.11 0.45 28.44
CA ALA A 629 -45.45 1.05 27.28
C ALA A 629 -45.93 0.47 25.94
N GLN A 630 -46.63 -0.68 25.96
CA GLN A 630 -47.07 -1.42 24.79
C GLN A 630 -45.89 -1.74 23.84
N VAL A 631 -44.76 -2.19 24.40
CA VAL A 631 -43.52 -2.55 23.69
C VAL A 631 -43.11 -3.97 24.04
N VAL A 632 -42.71 -4.74 23.02
CA VAL A 632 -42.07 -6.05 23.16
C VAL A 632 -40.57 -5.89 22.92
N HIS A 633 -39.72 -6.55 23.72
CA HIS A 633 -38.27 -6.40 23.62
C HIS A 633 -37.67 -7.24 22.47
N GLY A 634 -38.06 -8.52 22.38
CA GLY A 634 -37.68 -9.41 21.29
C GLY A 634 -36.23 -9.90 21.28
N ASN A 635 -35.47 -9.79 22.39
CA ASN A 635 -34.12 -10.38 22.51
C ASN A 635 -33.66 -10.41 23.97
N ILE A 636 -34.44 -10.98 24.87
CA ILE A 636 -34.10 -11.06 26.29
C ILE A 636 -33.07 -12.18 26.49
N CYS A 637 -31.82 -11.82 26.77
CA CYS A 637 -30.76 -12.76 27.13
C CYS A 637 -29.91 -12.20 28.28
N PRO A 638 -29.05 -13.01 28.95
CA PRO A 638 -28.18 -12.51 30.03
C PRO A 638 -27.29 -11.32 29.64
N ALA A 639 -27.00 -11.13 28.34
CA ALA A 639 -26.23 -10.00 27.85
C ALA A 639 -27.07 -8.71 27.68
N THR A 640 -28.38 -8.81 27.49
CA THR A 640 -29.27 -7.63 27.36
C THR A 640 -29.87 -7.18 28.68
N VAL A 641 -29.98 -8.09 29.65
CA VAL A 641 -30.39 -7.75 31.02
C VAL A 641 -29.20 -7.16 31.76
N VAL A 642 -29.38 -5.96 32.30
CA VAL A 642 -28.30 -5.22 32.96
C VAL A 642 -28.71 -4.75 34.35
N HIS A 643 -27.73 -4.60 35.23
CA HIS A 643 -27.94 -4.09 36.58
C HIS A 643 -28.06 -2.56 36.56
N SER A 644 -29.11 -2.06 37.20
CA SER A 644 -29.35 -0.64 37.45
C SER A 644 -28.38 -0.10 38.50
N HIS A 645 -28.11 1.21 38.45
CA HIS A 645 -27.38 1.92 39.51
C HIS A 645 -28.24 2.17 40.76
N ILE A 646 -29.56 2.04 40.64
CA ILE A 646 -30.54 2.28 41.71
C ILE A 646 -31.06 0.91 42.20
N ASP A 647 -30.87 0.62 43.49
CA ASP A 647 -31.51 -0.46 44.27
C ASP A 647 -31.39 -1.91 43.75
N ASP A 648 -30.19 -2.37 43.37
CA ASP A 648 -29.88 -3.78 43.00
C ASP A 648 -30.89 -4.39 41.97
N ALA A 649 -31.57 -3.51 41.23
CA ALA A 649 -32.65 -3.83 40.32
C ALA A 649 -32.11 -4.09 38.91
N HIS A 650 -32.87 -4.81 38.11
CA HIS A 650 -32.52 -5.16 36.74
C HIS A 650 -33.30 -4.26 35.78
N MET A 651 -32.70 -3.97 34.63
CA MET A 651 -33.31 -3.16 33.59
C MET A 651 -33.00 -3.71 32.19
N LEU A 652 -33.80 -3.30 31.22
CA LEU A 652 -33.63 -3.62 29.80
C LEU A 652 -33.46 -2.33 29.00
N TYR A 653 -32.58 -2.36 28.01
CA TYR A 653 -32.42 -1.27 27.04
C TYR A 653 -33.13 -1.64 25.73
N PRO A 654 -33.86 -0.70 25.10
CA PRO A 654 -34.37 -0.86 23.75
C PRO A 654 -33.29 -1.35 22.80
N ALA A 655 -33.60 -2.42 22.08
CA ALA A 655 -32.75 -2.97 21.05
C ALA A 655 -33.46 -2.87 19.68
N PRO A 656 -32.73 -2.95 18.57
CA PRO A 656 -33.34 -2.99 17.23
C PRO A 656 -34.49 -4.00 17.05
N PRO A 657 -34.47 -5.22 17.64
CA PRO A 657 -35.61 -6.13 17.55
C PRO A 657 -36.85 -5.70 18.36
N SER A 658 -36.78 -4.66 19.19
CA SER A 658 -37.92 -4.23 20.00
C SER A 658 -39.00 -3.54 19.14
N VAL A 659 -40.27 -3.78 19.42
CA VAL A 659 -41.41 -3.31 18.60
C VAL A 659 -42.59 -2.91 19.48
N ARG A 660 -43.37 -1.92 19.05
CA ARG A 660 -44.66 -1.62 19.67
C ARG A 660 -45.71 -2.69 19.34
N ILE A 661 -46.50 -3.10 20.33
CA ILE A 661 -47.57 -4.07 20.18
C ILE A 661 -48.58 -3.57 19.13
N GLY A 662 -48.87 -4.39 18.13
CA GLY A 662 -49.80 -4.05 17.04
C GLY A 662 -49.21 -3.26 15.87
N GLN A 663 -47.92 -2.90 15.92
CA GLN A 663 -47.22 -2.28 14.79
C GLN A 663 -46.50 -3.36 13.97
N ALA A 664 -46.71 -3.39 12.65
CA ALA A 664 -45.95 -4.27 11.77
C ALA A 664 -44.46 -3.88 11.81
N MET A 665 -43.56 -4.87 11.90
CA MET A 665 -42.13 -4.57 11.76
C MET A 665 -41.89 -3.97 10.39
N ALA A 666 -41.08 -2.93 10.39
CA ALA A 666 -40.59 -2.39 9.14
C ALA A 666 -39.65 -3.44 8.50
N THR A 667 -39.73 -3.55 7.18
CA THR A 667 -39.14 -4.60 6.31
C THR A 667 -37.61 -4.71 6.33
N TRP A 668 -36.94 -4.03 7.26
CA TRP A 668 -35.49 -3.87 7.31
C TRP A 668 -34.78 -4.73 8.36
N LEU A 669 -35.51 -5.44 9.23
CA LEU A 669 -34.91 -6.41 10.15
C LEU A 669 -34.94 -7.82 9.56
N VAL A 670 -33.80 -8.30 9.06
CA VAL A 670 -33.59 -9.73 8.81
C VAL A 670 -33.27 -10.40 10.15
N PHE A 671 -34.17 -11.26 10.59
CA PHE A 671 -33.85 -12.33 11.52
C PHE A 671 -32.81 -13.24 10.83
N PRO A 672 -31.62 -13.48 11.39
CA PRO A 672 -31.38 -13.89 12.77
C PRO A 672 -30.45 -12.90 13.49
N THR A 673 -31.03 -11.89 14.14
CA THR A 673 -30.29 -10.93 14.98
C THR A 673 -30.45 -11.20 16.49
N GLN A 674 -31.17 -12.27 16.83
CA GLN A 674 -31.24 -12.81 18.20
C GLN A 674 -30.08 -13.80 18.41
N ASN A 675 -29.65 -13.93 19.67
CA ASN A 675 -28.90 -15.11 20.05
C ASN A 675 -29.79 -16.35 19.84
N ALA A 676 -29.50 -17.15 18.81
CA ALA A 676 -30.33 -18.27 18.37
C ALA A 676 -30.66 -19.25 19.51
N LEU A 677 -29.80 -19.30 20.55
CA LEU A 677 -29.96 -20.15 21.73
C LEU A 677 -31.15 -19.76 22.62
N TYR A 678 -31.68 -18.55 22.50
CA TYR A 678 -32.83 -18.04 23.28
C TYR A 678 -34.09 -17.85 22.44
N CYS A 679 -34.03 -18.15 21.13
CA CYS A 679 -35.14 -17.95 20.21
C CYS A 679 -36.38 -18.77 20.63
N ALA A 680 -37.57 -18.18 20.46
CA ALA A 680 -38.83 -18.85 20.75
C ALA A 680 -39.23 -19.82 19.61
N PRO A 681 -39.87 -20.97 19.90
CA PRO A 681 -40.22 -21.97 18.89
C PRO A 681 -41.07 -21.42 17.75
N GLU A 682 -42.04 -20.55 18.02
CA GLU A 682 -42.91 -19.94 17.02
C GLU A 682 -42.17 -18.96 16.09
N MET A 683 -41.13 -18.29 16.60
CA MET A 683 -40.28 -17.40 15.80
C MET A 683 -39.35 -18.22 14.90
N ALA A 684 -38.75 -19.29 15.43
CA ALA A 684 -37.99 -20.27 14.66
C ALA A 684 -38.85 -20.90 13.54
N ALA A 685 -40.11 -21.23 13.84
CA ALA A 685 -41.05 -21.78 12.86
C ALA A 685 -41.38 -20.78 11.74
N ALA A 686 -41.63 -19.52 12.07
CA ALA A 686 -41.90 -18.47 11.08
C ALA A 686 -40.68 -18.25 10.17
N TYR A 687 -39.48 -18.16 10.76
CA TYR A 687 -38.25 -18.00 10.01
C TYR A 687 -38.00 -19.16 9.02
N LEU A 688 -38.15 -20.40 9.47
CA LEU A 688 -37.99 -21.59 8.61
C LEU A 688 -39.05 -21.69 7.49
N ARG A 689 -40.20 -21.02 7.64
CA ARG A 689 -41.21 -20.88 6.57
C ARG A 689 -40.92 -19.73 5.59
N GLY A 690 -39.86 -18.95 5.82
CA GLY A 690 -39.56 -17.74 5.04
C GLY A 690 -40.47 -16.55 5.37
N GLU A 691 -41.21 -16.62 6.48
CA GLU A 691 -41.98 -15.50 7.02
C GLU A 691 -41.07 -14.61 7.87
N THR A 692 -41.37 -13.31 7.98
CA THR A 692 -40.66 -12.40 8.89
C THR A 692 -41.10 -12.69 10.34
N PRO A 693 -40.24 -13.24 11.21
CA PRO A 693 -40.64 -13.56 12.58
C PRO A 693 -40.85 -12.26 13.37
N MET A 694 -41.98 -12.20 14.08
CA MET A 694 -42.38 -11.03 14.86
C MET A 694 -42.25 -11.33 16.35
N PRO A 695 -41.60 -10.46 17.13
CA PRO A 695 -41.59 -10.61 18.58
C PRO A 695 -42.98 -10.31 19.14
N THR A 696 -43.43 -11.15 20.08
CA THR A 696 -44.70 -10.99 20.79
C THR A 696 -44.47 -11.03 22.31
N PRO A 697 -45.44 -10.61 23.13
CA PRO A 697 -45.31 -10.75 24.58
C PRO A 697 -44.98 -12.19 25.01
N ALA A 698 -45.54 -13.20 24.32
CA ALA A 698 -45.26 -14.61 24.59
C ALA A 698 -43.83 -15.04 24.24
N THR A 699 -43.20 -14.41 23.23
CA THR A 699 -41.79 -14.70 22.88
C THR A 699 -40.83 -14.13 23.91
N ASP A 700 -41.11 -12.95 24.45
CA ASP A 700 -40.33 -12.35 25.55
C ASP A 700 -40.38 -13.24 26.81
N MET A 701 -41.55 -13.82 27.10
CA MET A 701 -41.71 -14.72 28.26
C MET A 701 -40.90 -16.01 28.10
N TRP A 702 -40.85 -16.57 26.89
CA TRP A 702 -39.98 -17.71 26.58
C TRP A 702 -38.50 -17.36 26.72
N GLN A 703 -38.08 -16.24 26.13
CA GLN A 703 -36.72 -15.74 26.22
C GLN A 703 -36.30 -15.53 27.69
N LEU A 704 -37.17 -14.92 28.51
CA LEU A 704 -36.98 -14.79 29.95
C LEU A 704 -36.81 -16.16 30.63
N GLY A 705 -37.67 -17.13 30.32
CA GLY A 705 -37.55 -18.50 30.83
C GLY A 705 -36.18 -19.13 30.53
N CYS A 706 -35.68 -18.96 29.30
CA CYS A 706 -34.35 -19.40 28.88
C CYS A 706 -33.23 -18.65 29.64
N THR A 707 -33.39 -17.35 29.89
CA THR A 707 -32.41 -16.57 30.67
C THR A 707 -32.31 -17.03 32.11
N ILE A 708 -33.45 -17.25 32.77
CA ILE A 708 -33.50 -17.69 34.17
C ILE A 708 -32.94 -19.11 34.28
N TYR A 709 -33.24 -19.97 33.32
CA TYR A 709 -32.65 -21.31 33.24
C TYR A 709 -31.12 -21.23 33.19
N HIS A 710 -30.58 -20.37 32.33
CA HIS A 710 -29.13 -20.17 32.22
C HIS A 710 -28.56 -19.67 33.54
N VAL A 711 -29.10 -18.59 34.12
CA VAL A 711 -28.59 -18.05 35.38
C VAL A 711 -28.66 -19.06 36.52
N ALA A 712 -29.72 -19.89 36.57
CA ALA A 712 -29.88 -20.89 37.63
C ALA A 712 -28.99 -22.14 37.48
N THR A 713 -28.59 -22.51 36.25
CA THR A 713 -27.86 -23.76 35.97
C THR A 713 -26.43 -23.56 35.47
N GLY A 714 -26.09 -22.35 35.02
CA GLY A 714 -24.83 -22.03 34.35
C GLY A 714 -24.72 -22.54 32.90
N THR A 715 -25.80 -23.08 32.32
CA THR A 715 -25.82 -23.63 30.95
C THR A 715 -27.05 -23.16 30.18
N THR A 716 -26.95 -22.92 28.88
CA THR A 716 -28.12 -22.56 28.08
C THR A 716 -29.12 -23.72 27.97
N LEU A 717 -30.41 -23.41 27.79
CA LEU A 717 -31.46 -24.43 27.67
C LEU A 717 -31.18 -25.42 26.53
N LEU A 718 -30.74 -24.92 25.39
CA LEU A 718 -30.44 -25.75 24.23
C LEU A 718 -29.18 -26.60 24.41
N GLU A 719 -28.14 -26.10 25.06
CA GLU A 719 -26.96 -26.92 25.39
C GLU A 719 -27.29 -28.03 26.39
N ALA A 720 -28.23 -27.77 27.30
CA ALA A 720 -28.71 -28.77 28.25
C ALA A 720 -29.51 -29.91 27.57
N ILE A 721 -30.15 -29.63 26.43
CA ILE A 721 -30.88 -30.61 25.59
C ILE A 721 -29.92 -31.30 24.62
N ALA A 722 -29.10 -30.52 23.93
CA ALA A 722 -28.17 -30.94 22.90
C ALA A 722 -26.79 -30.33 23.16
N PRO A 723 -25.83 -31.12 23.68
CA PRO A 723 -24.48 -30.65 23.93
C PRO A 723 -23.86 -30.08 22.64
N HIS A 724 -23.20 -28.93 22.74
CA HIS A 724 -22.59 -28.20 21.61
C HIS A 724 -23.56 -27.47 20.68
N ALA A 725 -24.81 -27.23 21.08
CA ALA A 725 -25.76 -26.40 20.32
C ALA A 725 -25.19 -25.00 19.96
N ALA A 726 -24.29 -24.44 20.77
CA ALA A 726 -23.61 -23.18 20.48
C ALA A 726 -22.65 -23.22 19.27
N LEU A 727 -22.23 -24.40 18.81
CA LEU A 727 -21.39 -24.57 17.62
C LEU A 727 -22.21 -24.76 16.33
N CYS A 728 -23.52 -24.93 16.43
CA CYS A 728 -24.41 -25.16 15.29
C CYS A 728 -24.72 -23.87 14.53
N THR A 729 -25.05 -23.98 13.25
CA THR A 729 -25.56 -22.83 12.48
C THR A 729 -26.96 -22.43 12.98
N PRO A 730 -27.37 -21.14 12.85
CA PRO A 730 -28.68 -20.69 13.32
C PRO A 730 -29.85 -21.55 12.79
N ASP A 731 -29.79 -21.96 11.52
CA ASP A 731 -30.81 -22.81 10.90
C ASP A 731 -30.90 -24.19 11.58
N GLN A 732 -29.76 -24.80 11.92
CA GLN A 732 -29.72 -26.06 12.67
C GLN A 732 -30.30 -25.90 14.08
N VAL A 733 -29.98 -24.78 14.75
CA VAL A 733 -30.52 -24.45 16.07
C VAL A 733 -32.05 -24.28 16.01
N TYR A 734 -32.57 -23.65 14.96
CA TYR A 734 -34.02 -23.49 14.76
C TYR A 734 -34.73 -24.82 14.51
N HIS A 735 -34.16 -25.72 13.70
CA HIS A 735 -34.71 -27.06 13.54
C HIS A 735 -34.70 -27.85 14.86
N LEU A 736 -33.66 -27.67 15.66
CA LEU A 736 -33.57 -28.30 16.99
C LEU A 736 -34.63 -27.76 17.94
N LEU A 737 -34.86 -26.44 17.97
CA LEU A 737 -35.92 -25.81 18.75
C LEU A 737 -37.31 -26.37 18.41
N LEU A 738 -37.59 -26.63 17.12
CA LEU A 738 -38.87 -27.23 16.69
C LEU A 738 -39.04 -28.70 17.05
N SER A 739 -37.96 -29.39 17.43
CA SER A 739 -37.99 -30.80 17.85
C SER A 739 -38.22 -30.99 19.36
N ILE A 740 -38.33 -29.90 20.11
CA ILE A 740 -38.50 -29.94 21.57
C ILE A 740 -39.95 -30.28 21.92
N ASN A 741 -40.12 -31.28 22.79
CA ASN A 741 -41.42 -31.73 23.29
C ASN A 741 -41.54 -31.42 24.79
N GLU A 742 -42.76 -31.33 25.32
CA GLU A 742 -43.01 -31.02 26.74
C GLU A 742 -42.29 -31.98 27.70
N SER A 743 -42.20 -33.26 27.35
CA SER A 743 -41.49 -34.27 28.15
C SER A 743 -39.98 -34.03 28.25
N VAL A 744 -39.38 -33.41 27.22
CA VAL A 744 -37.96 -33.03 27.22
C VAL A 744 -37.76 -31.81 28.13
N LEU A 745 -38.63 -30.81 28.02
CA LEU A 745 -38.60 -29.62 28.87
C LEU A 745 -38.77 -29.96 30.35
N GLU A 746 -39.70 -30.85 30.70
CA GLU A 746 -39.90 -31.27 32.10
C GLU A 746 -38.62 -31.88 32.71
N ARG A 747 -37.91 -32.73 31.95
CA ARG A 747 -36.63 -33.32 32.41
C ARG A 747 -35.53 -32.30 32.57
N VAL A 748 -35.47 -31.30 31.68
CA VAL A 748 -34.42 -30.27 31.69
C VAL A 748 -34.65 -29.26 32.82
N VAL A 749 -35.90 -28.87 33.05
CA VAL A 749 -36.32 -27.95 34.13
C VAL A 749 -36.11 -28.58 35.51
N GLN A 750 -36.18 -29.91 35.66
CA GLN A 750 -35.84 -30.62 36.91
C GLN A 750 -34.40 -30.40 37.40
N ARG A 751 -33.49 -29.92 36.54
CA ARG A 751 -32.10 -29.61 36.92
C ARG A 751 -31.99 -28.32 37.76
N ILE A 752 -33.05 -27.52 37.84
CA ILE A 752 -33.09 -26.31 38.68
C ILE A 752 -33.27 -26.75 40.14
N GLY A 753 -32.27 -26.51 40.99
CA GLY A 753 -32.32 -26.93 42.41
C GLY A 753 -33.34 -26.19 43.28
N CYS A 754 -33.86 -25.05 42.80
CA CYS A 754 -34.81 -24.21 43.52
C CYS A 754 -36.26 -24.49 43.07
N HIS A 755 -37.08 -25.11 43.92
CA HIS A 755 -38.44 -25.52 43.59
C HIS A 755 -39.36 -24.34 43.16
N ASP A 756 -39.19 -23.17 43.78
CA ASP A 756 -40.00 -21.99 43.44
C ASP A 756 -39.66 -21.47 42.03
N VAL A 757 -38.37 -21.34 41.71
CA VAL A 757 -37.91 -20.93 40.38
C VAL A 757 -38.27 -21.98 39.33
N GLN A 758 -38.13 -23.27 39.66
CA GLN A 758 -38.50 -24.39 38.80
C GLN A 758 -39.97 -24.32 38.38
N ARG A 759 -40.88 -24.07 39.34
CA ARG A 759 -42.32 -23.93 39.06
C ARG A 759 -42.60 -22.78 38.11
N LEU A 760 -41.95 -21.62 38.30
CA LEU A 760 -42.15 -20.43 37.49
C LEU A 760 -41.59 -20.63 36.07
N VAL A 761 -40.36 -21.16 35.94
CA VAL A 761 -39.72 -21.46 34.66
C VAL A 761 -40.53 -22.46 33.83
N LYS A 762 -41.18 -23.45 34.48
CA LYS A 762 -42.06 -24.40 33.78
C LYS A 762 -43.18 -23.71 32.98
N HIS A 763 -43.79 -22.65 33.54
CA HIS A 763 -44.89 -21.92 32.88
C HIS A 763 -44.39 -20.88 31.86
N LEU A 764 -43.13 -20.42 32.00
CA LEU A 764 -42.49 -19.55 31.01
C LEU A 764 -42.04 -20.32 29.76
N LEU A 765 -41.61 -21.57 29.94
CA LEU A 765 -41.10 -22.45 28.88
C LEU A 765 -42.16 -23.39 28.29
N GLU A 766 -43.44 -23.02 28.31
CA GLU A 766 -44.48 -23.80 27.63
C GLU A 766 -44.35 -23.66 26.11
N ILE A 767 -44.46 -24.76 25.35
CA ILE A 767 -44.24 -24.74 23.90
C ILE A 767 -45.32 -23.89 23.22
N SER A 768 -46.57 -24.03 23.63
CA SER A 768 -47.68 -23.28 23.05
C SER A 768 -47.67 -21.82 23.54
N PRO A 769 -47.67 -20.81 22.64
CA PRO A 769 -47.55 -19.41 23.03
C PRO A 769 -48.80 -18.90 23.80
N SER A 770 -49.96 -19.52 23.59
CA SER A 770 -51.21 -19.16 24.27
C SER A 770 -51.28 -19.62 25.73
N ALA A 771 -50.49 -20.62 26.11
CA ALA A 771 -50.52 -21.17 27.46
C ALA A 771 -49.44 -20.56 28.38
N ARG A 772 -48.40 -19.93 27.78
CA ARG A 772 -47.38 -19.18 28.52
C ARG A 772 -47.98 -18.07 29.37
N TRP A 773 -47.39 -17.86 30.55
CA TRP A 773 -47.78 -16.76 31.42
C TRP A 773 -47.53 -15.39 30.79
N THR A 774 -48.46 -14.46 31.05
CA THR A 774 -48.31 -13.05 30.72
C THR A 774 -47.50 -12.34 31.81
N ALA A 775 -47.00 -11.12 31.51
CA ALA A 775 -46.26 -10.32 32.50
C ALA A 775 -47.05 -10.12 33.80
N ARG A 776 -48.36 -9.88 33.69
CA ARG A 776 -49.27 -9.75 34.84
C ARG A 776 -49.38 -11.03 35.67
N GLY A 777 -49.54 -12.17 35.01
CA GLY A 777 -49.57 -13.48 35.68
C GLY A 777 -48.24 -13.80 36.37
N LEU A 778 -47.12 -13.38 35.79
CA LEU A 778 -45.80 -13.54 36.39
C LEU A 778 -45.61 -12.68 37.65
N VAL A 779 -46.08 -11.43 37.64
CA VAL A 779 -46.05 -10.55 38.83
C VAL A 779 -46.92 -11.12 39.95
N GLU A 780 -48.13 -11.60 39.65
CA GLU A 780 -49.00 -12.23 40.65
C GLU A 780 -48.40 -13.51 41.25
N ALA A 781 -47.71 -14.32 40.42
CA ALA A 781 -47.04 -15.54 40.87
C ALA A 781 -45.79 -15.25 41.72
N THR A 782 -45.07 -14.17 41.42
CA THR A 782 -43.84 -13.77 42.13
C THR A 782 -44.10 -13.01 43.43
N ALA A 783 -45.26 -12.36 43.58
CA ALA A 783 -45.67 -11.74 44.84
C ALA A 783 -45.64 -12.75 46.01
N ARG A 784 -46.01 -14.02 45.76
CA ARG A 784 -45.94 -15.11 46.75
C ARG A 784 -44.52 -15.56 47.09
N VAL A 785 -43.56 -15.30 46.21
CA VAL A 785 -42.14 -15.61 46.41
C VAL A 785 -41.43 -14.46 47.16
N ALA A 786 -41.94 -13.22 47.03
CA ALA A 786 -41.43 -12.04 47.73
C ALA A 786 -41.84 -11.97 49.22
N GLU A 787 -42.93 -12.63 49.64
CA GLU A 787 -43.40 -12.64 51.04
C GLU A 787 -42.53 -13.47 52.02
N VAL A 788 -41.59 -14.28 51.53
CA VAL A 788 -40.61 -14.98 52.39
C VAL A 788 -39.45 -14.03 52.69
N ALA A 789 -39.66 -13.13 53.64
CA ALA A 789 -38.62 -12.27 54.19
C ALA A 789 -37.52 -13.10 54.87
N LEU A 790 -36.27 -12.91 54.45
CA LEU A 790 -35.09 -13.28 55.25
C LEU A 790 -35.10 -12.47 56.56
N PRO A 791 -34.69 -13.07 57.71
CA PRO A 791 -34.65 -12.36 58.97
C PRO A 791 -33.60 -11.24 58.93
N PRO A 792 -33.76 -10.18 59.76
CA PRO A 792 -32.81 -9.09 59.79
C PRO A 792 -31.47 -9.59 60.36
N ASN A 793 -30.37 -9.05 59.83
CA ASN A 793 -29.05 -9.19 60.42
C ASN A 793 -29.10 -8.75 61.90
N GLU A 794 -28.97 -9.70 62.82
CA GLU A 794 -28.52 -9.41 64.18
C GLU A 794 -27.06 -9.84 64.35
N PRO A 795 -26.25 -9.05 65.08
CA PRO A 795 -24.83 -9.29 65.25
C PRO A 795 -24.60 -10.50 66.16
N GLY A 796 -23.62 -11.33 65.80
CA GLY A 796 -23.33 -12.56 66.51
C GLY A 796 -22.99 -12.36 67.98
N GLU A 797 -23.78 -12.98 68.86
CA GLU A 797 -23.36 -13.35 70.21
C GLU A 797 -23.22 -14.87 70.32
N ALA A 798 -22.11 -15.26 70.93
CA ALA A 798 -21.65 -16.63 71.10
C ALA A 798 -22.46 -17.44 72.12
N ARG A 799 -22.56 -18.76 71.89
CA ARG A 799 -22.42 -19.84 72.90
C ARG A 799 -22.49 -21.21 72.19
N ALA A 800 -21.40 -21.99 72.25
CA ALA A 800 -21.23 -23.16 73.14
C ALA A 800 -22.19 -24.30 72.72
N ASP A 801 -21.73 -25.39 72.12
CA ASP A 801 -20.85 -26.39 72.74
C ASP A 801 -19.94 -27.11 71.72
N ALA A 802 -18.67 -27.28 72.07
CA ALA A 802 -17.71 -28.11 71.33
C ALA A 802 -17.25 -29.27 72.22
N PRO A 803 -17.09 -30.50 71.69
CA PRO A 803 -16.32 -31.54 72.35
C PRO A 803 -14.81 -31.21 72.24
N GLU A 804 -14.02 -31.76 73.17
CA GLU A 804 -12.60 -31.44 73.42
C GLU A 804 -11.70 -31.36 72.16
N PRO A 805 -10.66 -30.49 72.18
CA PRO A 805 -9.90 -30.15 70.99
C PRO A 805 -8.87 -31.23 70.67
N LEU A 806 -8.95 -31.79 69.45
CA LEU A 806 -7.79 -32.39 68.79
C LEU A 806 -6.81 -31.27 68.42
N ASP A 807 -5.51 -31.53 68.61
CA ASP A 807 -4.41 -30.57 68.40
C ASP A 807 -4.60 -29.72 67.13
N PRO A 808 -4.59 -28.38 67.20
CA PRO A 808 -4.88 -27.50 66.06
C PRO A 808 -3.91 -27.69 64.90
N ALA A 809 -2.68 -28.17 65.18
CA ALA A 809 -1.71 -28.53 64.16
C ALA A 809 -2.14 -29.76 63.33
N VAL A 810 -2.78 -30.76 63.96
CA VAL A 810 -3.24 -31.97 63.28
C VAL A 810 -4.46 -31.67 62.41
N LEU A 811 -5.38 -30.82 62.90
CA LEU A 811 -6.56 -30.39 62.15
C LEU A 811 -6.17 -29.51 60.95
N LEU A 812 -5.18 -28.63 61.11
CA LEU A 812 -4.64 -27.82 60.00
C LEU A 812 -3.94 -28.70 58.96
N VAL A 813 -3.15 -29.69 59.38
CA VAL A 813 -2.48 -30.62 58.46
C VAL A 813 -3.49 -31.52 57.74
N GLN A 814 -4.58 -31.92 58.40
CA GLN A 814 -5.67 -32.66 57.74
C GLN A 814 -6.41 -31.78 56.72
N ARG A 815 -6.80 -30.55 57.07
CA ARG A 815 -7.42 -29.62 56.10
C ARG A 815 -6.51 -29.31 54.92
N LEU A 816 -5.23 -29.03 55.17
CA LEU A 816 -4.26 -28.80 54.09
C LEU A 816 -4.07 -30.05 53.23
N ARG A 817 -4.14 -31.25 53.81
CA ARG A 817 -4.06 -32.51 53.04
C ARG A 817 -5.31 -32.73 52.19
N ASP A 818 -6.49 -32.43 52.74
CA ASP A 818 -7.77 -32.51 52.02
C ASP A 818 -7.82 -31.45 50.90
N ASP A 819 -7.37 -30.21 51.17
CA ASP A 819 -7.27 -29.14 50.17
C ASP A 819 -6.29 -29.51 49.05
N VAL A 820 -5.14 -30.10 49.39
CA VAL A 820 -4.18 -30.61 48.39
C VAL A 820 -4.79 -31.76 47.60
N GLN A 821 -5.58 -32.64 48.20
CA GLN A 821 -6.29 -33.71 47.47
C GLN A 821 -7.37 -33.16 46.53
N VAL A 822 -8.12 -32.16 46.95
CA VAL A 822 -9.12 -31.48 46.10
C VAL A 822 -8.44 -30.74 44.95
N GLN A 823 -7.36 -30.01 45.23
CA GLN A 823 -6.57 -29.30 44.21
C GLN A 823 -5.91 -30.27 43.22
N THR A 824 -5.39 -31.40 43.69
CA THR A 824 -4.79 -32.42 42.81
C THR A 824 -5.86 -33.11 41.94
N HIS A 825 -7.05 -33.37 42.46
CA HIS A 825 -8.17 -33.87 41.64
C HIS A 825 -8.63 -32.84 40.60
N ALA A 826 -8.77 -31.58 41.00
CA ALA A 826 -9.17 -30.49 40.10
C ALA A 826 -8.14 -30.26 38.98
N THR A 827 -6.85 -30.32 39.31
CA THR A 827 -5.77 -30.19 38.31
C THR A 827 -5.69 -31.41 37.39
N LEU A 828 -5.96 -32.62 37.89
CA LEU A 828 -6.05 -33.82 37.06
C LEU A 828 -7.24 -33.73 36.09
N GLU A 829 -8.40 -33.29 36.56
CA GLU A 829 -9.56 -33.02 35.70
C GLU A 829 -9.25 -31.96 34.65
N ALA A 830 -8.67 -30.82 35.05
CA ALA A 830 -8.26 -29.77 34.11
C ALA A 830 -7.28 -30.29 33.06
N LYS A 831 -6.31 -31.13 33.45
CA LYS A 831 -5.36 -31.77 32.53
C LYS A 831 -6.04 -32.72 31.56
N THR A 832 -7.05 -33.48 31.99
CA THR A 832 -7.81 -34.35 31.09
C THR A 832 -8.70 -33.57 30.13
N ARG A 833 -9.28 -32.44 30.56
CA ARG A 833 -10.02 -31.51 29.69
C ARG A 833 -9.10 -30.87 28.65
N LEU A 834 -7.91 -30.41 29.06
CA LEU A 834 -6.90 -29.86 28.15
C LEU A 834 -6.48 -30.88 27.08
N ARG A 835 -6.26 -32.14 27.46
CA ARG A 835 -5.94 -33.21 26.48
C ARG A 835 -7.07 -33.44 25.46
N ARG A 836 -8.33 -33.36 25.87
CA ARG A 836 -9.47 -33.45 24.92
C ARG A 836 -9.48 -32.28 23.97
N VAL A 837 -9.31 -31.06 24.49
CA VAL A 837 -9.23 -29.84 23.67
C VAL A 837 -8.04 -29.90 22.70
N GLU A 838 -6.89 -30.44 23.11
CA GLU A 838 -5.74 -30.64 22.22
C GLU A 838 -6.04 -31.64 21.09
N LEU A 839 -6.76 -32.72 21.40
CA LEU A 839 -7.20 -33.70 20.40
C LEU A 839 -8.20 -33.09 19.42
N ASP A 840 -9.19 -32.34 19.91
CA ASP A 840 -10.19 -31.67 19.08
C ASP A 840 -9.53 -30.61 18.19
N ARG A 841 -8.56 -29.85 18.73
CA ARG A 841 -7.75 -28.90 17.95
C ARG A 841 -6.97 -29.60 16.85
N ASN A 842 -6.38 -30.76 17.14
CA ASN A 842 -5.64 -31.53 16.14
C ASN A 842 -6.58 -32.09 15.07
N HIS A 843 -7.80 -32.52 15.44
CA HIS A 843 -8.83 -32.96 14.51
C HIS A 843 -9.28 -31.83 13.57
N LEU A 844 -9.58 -30.65 14.13
CA LEU A 844 -9.95 -29.46 13.36
C LEU A 844 -8.83 -28.99 12.43
N ARG A 845 -7.56 -29.06 12.88
CA ARG A 845 -6.40 -28.76 12.00
C ARG A 845 -6.33 -29.70 10.80
N LEU A 846 -6.68 -30.97 11.00
CA LEU A 846 -6.65 -31.98 9.94
C LEU A 846 -7.81 -31.76 8.94
N GLN A 847 -8.99 -31.40 9.44
CA GLN A 847 -10.10 -30.96 8.58
C GLN A 847 -9.79 -29.68 7.81
N LEU A 848 -9.10 -28.72 8.43
CA LEU A 848 -8.67 -27.50 7.77
C LEU A 848 -7.65 -27.80 6.66
N SER A 849 -6.66 -28.67 6.90
CA SER A 849 -5.73 -29.09 5.84
C SER A 849 -6.45 -29.75 4.68
N GLU A 850 -7.43 -30.62 4.97
CA GLU A 850 -8.21 -31.29 3.92
C GLU A 850 -9.04 -30.29 3.09
N LEU A 851 -9.63 -29.27 3.74
CA LEU A 851 -10.36 -28.21 3.04
C LEU A 851 -9.43 -27.31 2.21
N VAL A 852 -8.24 -27.00 2.73
CA VAL A 852 -7.21 -26.24 1.98
C VAL A 852 -6.77 -27.02 0.74
N ASP A 853 -6.54 -28.33 0.87
CA ASP A 853 -6.18 -29.17 -0.27
C ASP A 853 -7.31 -29.24 -1.31
N ARG A 854 -8.56 -29.36 -0.87
CA ARG A 854 -9.73 -29.29 -1.77
C ARG A 854 -9.86 -27.93 -2.46
N LEU A 855 -9.62 -26.83 -1.75
CA LEU A 855 -9.66 -25.49 -2.34
C LEU A 855 -8.55 -25.32 -3.38
N ASN A 856 -7.34 -25.79 -3.08
CA ASN A 856 -6.22 -25.75 -4.02
C ASN A 856 -6.50 -26.57 -5.28
N ALA A 857 -7.15 -27.73 -5.15
CA ALA A 857 -7.61 -28.52 -6.30
C ALA A 857 -8.62 -27.73 -7.17
N ILE A 858 -9.61 -27.08 -6.54
CA ILE A 858 -10.60 -26.25 -7.26
C ILE A 858 -9.94 -25.04 -7.94
N LEU A 859 -8.94 -24.42 -7.30
CA LEU A 859 -8.19 -23.31 -7.89
C LEU A 859 -7.38 -23.75 -9.11
N LEU A 860 -6.73 -24.91 -9.04
CA LEU A 860 -6.04 -25.53 -10.18
C LEU A 860 -7.01 -25.79 -11.34
N GLU A 861 -8.16 -26.40 -11.08
CA GLU A 861 -9.19 -26.64 -12.10
C GLU A 861 -9.68 -25.33 -12.74
N LYS A 862 -9.82 -24.26 -11.94
CA LYS A 862 -10.20 -22.93 -12.43
C LYS A 862 -9.12 -22.30 -13.30
N GLU A 863 -7.86 -22.42 -12.93
CA GLU A 863 -6.72 -21.93 -13.72
C GLU A 863 -6.61 -22.68 -15.05
N GLU A 864 -6.78 -24.00 -15.05
CA GLU A 864 -6.83 -24.82 -16.26
C GLU A 864 -7.99 -24.39 -17.17
N ALA A 865 -9.19 -24.14 -16.62
CA ALA A 865 -10.33 -23.66 -17.39
C ALA A 865 -10.06 -22.27 -18.02
N ILE A 866 -9.41 -21.35 -17.29
CA ILE A 866 -9.02 -20.04 -17.82
C ILE A 866 -8.02 -20.20 -18.97
N GLN A 867 -7.03 -21.08 -18.83
CA GLN A 867 -6.06 -21.36 -19.90
C GLN A 867 -6.74 -21.97 -21.13
N GLN A 868 -7.69 -22.89 -20.95
CA GLN A 868 -8.47 -23.45 -22.05
C GLN A 868 -9.27 -22.38 -22.79
N VAL A 869 -9.94 -21.47 -22.07
CA VAL A 869 -10.66 -20.34 -22.67
C VAL A 869 -9.69 -19.43 -23.44
N ALA A 870 -8.52 -19.12 -22.89
CA ALA A 870 -7.50 -18.29 -23.56
C ALA A 870 -6.95 -18.95 -24.84
N VAL A 871 -6.79 -20.28 -24.86
CA VAL A 871 -6.40 -21.01 -26.06
C VAL A 871 -7.51 -20.99 -27.11
N MET A 872 -8.77 -21.15 -26.69
CA MET A 872 -9.92 -21.09 -27.59
C MET A 872 -10.12 -19.71 -28.19
N THR A 873 -9.91 -18.63 -27.43
CA THR A 873 -9.98 -17.25 -27.96
C THR A 873 -8.84 -16.98 -28.95
N LYS A 874 -7.61 -17.43 -28.70
CA LYS A 874 -6.50 -17.35 -29.66
C LYS A 874 -6.79 -18.13 -30.95
N LYS A 875 -7.32 -19.35 -30.85
CA LYS A 875 -7.75 -20.14 -32.03
C LYS A 875 -8.84 -19.41 -32.82
N ARG A 876 -9.82 -18.82 -32.14
CA ARG A 876 -10.87 -18.01 -32.77
C ARG A 876 -10.29 -16.80 -33.50
N ALA A 877 -9.36 -16.07 -32.87
CA ALA A 877 -8.70 -14.92 -33.48
C ALA A 877 -7.89 -15.31 -34.74
N SER A 878 -7.16 -16.43 -34.68
CA SER A 878 -6.43 -16.98 -35.83
C SER A 878 -7.38 -17.37 -36.96
N LEU A 879 -8.49 -18.04 -36.66
CA LEU A 879 -9.49 -18.41 -37.66
C LEU A 879 -10.15 -17.18 -38.28
N THR A 880 -10.45 -16.14 -37.50
CA THR A 880 -10.99 -14.88 -38.03
C THR A 880 -9.99 -14.17 -38.94
N GLN A 881 -8.70 -14.17 -38.59
CA GLN A 881 -7.65 -13.57 -39.42
C GLN A 881 -7.44 -14.35 -40.73
N GLN A 882 -7.53 -15.69 -40.69
CA GLN A 882 -7.52 -16.52 -41.89
C GLN A 882 -8.74 -16.23 -42.79
N LEU A 883 -9.92 -16.07 -42.21
CA LEU A 883 -11.13 -15.70 -42.95
C LEU A 883 -11.02 -14.32 -43.59
N ASP A 884 -10.47 -13.35 -42.87
CA ASP A 884 -10.31 -11.97 -43.34
C ASP A 884 -9.26 -11.87 -44.46
N THR A 885 -8.13 -12.58 -44.32
CA THR A 885 -7.12 -12.69 -45.39
C THR A 885 -7.67 -13.41 -46.62
N MET A 886 -8.46 -14.46 -46.46
CA MET A 886 -9.17 -15.09 -47.59
C MET A 886 -10.16 -14.13 -48.25
N ALA A 887 -10.94 -13.37 -47.47
CA ALA A 887 -11.86 -12.38 -48.01
C ALA A 887 -11.13 -11.28 -48.79
N HIS A 888 -10.02 -10.78 -48.27
CA HIS A 888 -9.16 -9.80 -48.95
C HIS A 888 -8.54 -10.35 -50.24
N MET A 889 -8.07 -11.60 -50.25
CA MET A 889 -7.60 -12.25 -51.47
C MET A 889 -8.73 -12.35 -52.51
N LEU A 890 -9.95 -12.71 -52.10
CA LEU A 890 -11.10 -12.78 -53.01
C LEU A 890 -11.48 -11.42 -53.58
N ILE A 891 -11.50 -10.38 -52.75
CA ILE A 891 -11.76 -9.00 -53.18
C ILE A 891 -10.69 -8.53 -54.17
N SER A 892 -9.44 -8.99 -54.05
CA SER A 892 -8.36 -8.63 -54.98
C SER A 892 -8.44 -9.37 -56.33
N VAL A 893 -8.99 -10.58 -56.36
CA VAL A 893 -9.12 -11.41 -57.57
C VAL A 893 -10.39 -11.08 -58.37
N MET A 894 -11.45 -10.60 -57.71
CA MET A 894 -12.72 -10.20 -58.33
C MET A 894 -12.57 -9.19 -59.50
N PRO A 895 -11.79 -8.09 -59.39
CA PRO A 895 -11.60 -7.15 -60.48
C PRO A 895 -10.83 -7.75 -61.67
N LEU A 896 -9.93 -8.69 -61.40
CA LEU A 896 -9.14 -9.38 -62.42
C LEU A 896 -10.03 -10.33 -63.23
N ALA A 897 -10.90 -11.08 -62.56
CA ALA A 897 -11.89 -11.96 -63.18
C ALA A 897 -12.93 -11.18 -64.00
N GLN A 898 -13.39 -10.03 -63.50
CA GLN A 898 -14.29 -9.13 -64.23
C GLN A 898 -13.64 -8.53 -65.48
N LYS A 899 -12.32 -8.24 -65.46
CA LYS A 899 -11.59 -7.75 -66.63
C LYS A 899 -11.42 -8.79 -67.73
N VAL A 900 -11.25 -10.07 -67.38
CA VAL A 900 -10.98 -11.15 -68.35
C VAL A 900 -12.28 -11.75 -68.91
N TYR A 901 -13.34 -11.85 -68.11
CA TYR A 901 -14.58 -12.56 -68.48
C TYR A 901 -15.83 -11.66 -68.56
N GLY A 902 -15.70 -10.35 -68.33
CA GLY A 902 -16.82 -9.40 -68.35
C GLY A 902 -17.89 -9.72 -67.30
N ALA A 903 -19.15 -9.40 -67.57
CA ALA A 903 -20.28 -9.61 -66.66
C ALA A 903 -20.57 -11.09 -66.31
N MET A 904 -19.87 -12.04 -66.95
CA MET A 904 -19.95 -13.48 -66.66
C MET A 904 -18.90 -13.94 -65.64
N GLY A 905 -17.92 -13.09 -65.30
CA GLY A 905 -16.86 -13.41 -64.34
C GLY A 905 -17.36 -13.61 -62.90
N ASP A 906 -18.40 -12.87 -62.49
CA ASP A 906 -18.98 -12.98 -61.15
C ASP A 906 -19.68 -14.32 -60.92
N ASP A 907 -20.35 -14.85 -61.94
CA ASP A 907 -21.08 -16.12 -61.88
C ASP A 907 -20.12 -17.33 -61.88
N LEU A 908 -19.00 -17.22 -62.61
CA LEU A 908 -17.91 -18.21 -62.61
C LEU A 908 -17.19 -18.26 -61.25
N LEU A 909 -16.85 -17.09 -60.69
CA LEU A 909 -16.19 -16.99 -59.39
C LEU A 909 -17.08 -17.55 -58.27
N ALA A 910 -18.38 -17.26 -58.30
CA ALA A 910 -19.35 -17.77 -57.32
C ALA A 910 -19.45 -19.30 -57.34
N ARG A 911 -19.38 -19.94 -58.52
CA ARG A 911 -19.42 -21.41 -58.66
C ARG A 911 -18.11 -22.07 -58.25
N LEU A 912 -16.96 -21.49 -58.58
CA LEU A 912 -15.65 -21.98 -58.17
C LEU A 912 -15.45 -21.87 -56.64
N MET A 913 -15.89 -20.77 -56.03
CA MET A 913 -15.90 -20.60 -54.58
C MET A 913 -16.84 -21.57 -53.86
N SER A 914 -18.00 -21.84 -54.46
CA SER A 914 -18.91 -22.89 -53.98
C SER A 914 -18.28 -24.29 -54.01
N HIS A 915 -17.43 -24.58 -54.98
CA HIS A 915 -16.76 -25.88 -55.10
C HIS A 915 -15.56 -26.00 -54.15
N ALA A 916 -14.74 -24.95 -54.06
CA ALA A 916 -13.59 -24.90 -53.15
C ALA A 916 -14.00 -25.04 -51.67
N ALA A 917 -15.13 -24.45 -51.27
CA ALA A 917 -15.67 -24.60 -49.91
C ALA A 917 -16.17 -26.02 -49.58
N MET A 918 -16.45 -26.86 -50.59
CA MET A 918 -16.94 -28.22 -50.44
C MET A 918 -15.87 -29.30 -50.70
N GLY A 919 -14.67 -28.92 -51.16
CA GLY A 919 -13.54 -29.83 -51.37
C GLY A 919 -13.68 -30.83 -52.52
N THR A 920 -14.57 -30.59 -53.49
CA THR A 920 -14.77 -31.47 -54.66
C THR A 920 -14.14 -30.92 -55.94
N PRO A 921 -13.59 -31.75 -56.85
CA PRO A 921 -12.99 -31.28 -58.11
C PRO A 921 -14.08 -30.87 -59.13
N PRO A 922 -13.84 -29.84 -59.97
CA PRO A 922 -14.86 -29.29 -60.86
C PRO A 922 -15.06 -30.13 -62.14
N GLU A 923 -16.30 -30.52 -62.46
CA GLU A 923 -16.65 -31.15 -63.74
C GLU A 923 -16.83 -30.13 -64.89
N SER A 924 -16.51 -30.57 -66.12
CA SER A 924 -16.35 -29.79 -67.36
C SER A 924 -17.65 -29.26 -68.00
N ALA A 925 -18.70 -28.99 -67.22
CA ALA A 925 -19.98 -28.45 -67.70
C ALA A 925 -20.16 -26.94 -67.43
N LEU A 926 -19.06 -26.20 -67.23
CA LEU A 926 -19.06 -24.78 -66.84
C LEU A 926 -19.42 -23.78 -67.96
N TYR A 927 -19.69 -24.21 -69.20
CA TYR A 927 -19.88 -23.31 -70.35
C TYR A 927 -21.29 -23.27 -70.98
N ALA A 928 -22.30 -23.90 -70.37
CA ALA A 928 -23.68 -23.85 -70.88
C ALA A 928 -24.57 -22.88 -70.06
N LEU A 929 -24.99 -21.77 -70.68
CA LEU A 929 -25.91 -20.76 -70.15
C LEU A 929 -27.38 -21.18 -70.37
N PRO A 930 -28.28 -20.96 -69.38
CA PRO A 930 -29.18 -19.80 -69.51
C PRO A 930 -29.65 -19.09 -68.20
N ALA A 931 -30.03 -17.81 -68.40
CA ALA A 931 -30.99 -16.94 -67.71
C ALA A 931 -30.86 -16.60 -66.20
N SER A 932 -30.29 -15.40 -65.98
CA SER A 932 -30.55 -14.39 -64.92
C SER A 932 -31.18 -14.84 -63.60
N THR A 933 -30.35 -15.15 -62.62
CA THR A 933 -30.71 -14.97 -61.20
C THR A 933 -29.69 -14.02 -60.56
N SER A 934 -30.18 -12.93 -59.94
CA SER A 934 -29.29 -11.91 -59.40
C SER A 934 -28.47 -12.48 -58.23
N LEU A 935 -27.14 -12.30 -58.27
CA LEU A 935 -26.16 -12.66 -57.24
C LEU A 935 -26.65 -12.38 -55.81
N ASN A 936 -27.34 -11.25 -55.60
CA ASN A 936 -27.91 -10.83 -54.34
C ASN A 936 -28.98 -11.77 -53.76
N ARG A 937 -29.75 -12.47 -54.60
CA ARG A 937 -30.81 -13.39 -54.15
C ARG A 937 -30.21 -14.72 -53.73
N MET A 938 -29.26 -15.26 -54.49
CA MET A 938 -28.55 -16.48 -54.12
C MET A 938 -27.67 -16.29 -52.87
N LEU A 939 -26.99 -15.15 -52.72
CA LEU A 939 -26.23 -14.83 -51.50
C LEU A 939 -27.17 -14.69 -50.30
N ARG A 940 -28.34 -14.06 -50.45
CA ARG A 940 -29.29 -13.85 -49.36
C ARG A 940 -29.94 -15.16 -48.91
N ASP A 941 -30.29 -16.04 -49.85
CA ASP A 941 -30.84 -17.36 -49.51
C ASP A 941 -29.74 -18.29 -48.94
N ARG A 942 -28.49 -18.23 -49.42
CA ARG A 942 -27.36 -18.98 -48.79
C ARG A 942 -26.92 -18.44 -47.44
N ILE A 943 -26.93 -17.13 -47.20
CA ILE A 943 -26.68 -16.56 -45.85
C ILE A 943 -27.78 -17.01 -44.89
N ARG A 944 -29.03 -17.06 -45.38
CA ARG A 944 -30.19 -17.57 -44.63
C ARG A 944 -30.03 -19.07 -44.31
N ASP A 945 -29.42 -19.86 -45.19
CA ASP A 945 -29.18 -21.30 -44.95
C ASP A 945 -27.88 -21.61 -44.19
N THR A 946 -26.85 -20.76 -44.24
CA THR A 946 -25.54 -21.03 -43.61
C THR A 946 -25.38 -20.44 -42.21
N MET A 947 -26.09 -19.35 -41.88
CA MET A 947 -25.99 -18.69 -40.57
C MET A 947 -27.19 -18.94 -39.63
N LEU A 948 -28.34 -19.40 -40.14
CA LEU A 948 -29.55 -19.62 -39.34
C LEU A 948 -29.99 -21.11 -39.25
N ALA A 949 -29.53 -22.01 -40.12
CA ALA A 949 -29.95 -23.41 -40.09
C ALA A 949 -29.19 -24.32 -39.09
N ARG A 950 -28.25 -23.76 -38.33
CA ARG A 950 -27.79 -24.38 -37.07
C ARG A 950 -27.96 -23.37 -35.94
N GLY A 951 -29.19 -23.30 -35.43
CA GLY A 951 -29.52 -22.66 -34.17
C GLY A 951 -28.80 -23.32 -32.98
N CYS A 952 -27.48 -23.20 -32.93
CA CYS A 952 -26.62 -23.68 -31.85
C CYS A 952 -25.78 -22.55 -31.22
N VAL A 953 -25.94 -21.28 -31.64
CA VAL A 953 -25.20 -20.16 -31.00
C VAL A 953 -26.05 -19.44 -29.95
N GLY A 954 -27.38 -19.43 -30.09
CA GLY A 954 -28.28 -18.86 -29.09
C GLY A 954 -28.51 -19.75 -27.85
N GLN A 955 -28.41 -21.08 -28.01
CA GLN A 955 -28.54 -22.01 -26.89
C GLN A 955 -27.21 -22.25 -26.14
N TRP A 956 -26.06 -21.92 -26.75
CA TRP A 956 -24.75 -22.01 -26.07
C TRP A 956 -24.33 -20.74 -25.32
N ALA A 957 -24.90 -19.58 -25.67
CA ALA A 957 -24.58 -18.33 -24.98
C ALA A 957 -25.27 -18.18 -23.61
N ASN A 958 -26.40 -18.90 -23.40
CA ASN A 958 -27.22 -18.80 -22.18
C ASN A 958 -27.48 -20.14 -21.49
N ALA A 959 -26.82 -21.23 -21.87
CA ALA A 959 -26.86 -22.47 -21.10
C ALA A 959 -25.77 -22.41 -20.01
N PRO A 960 -26.09 -22.64 -18.72
CA PRO A 960 -25.07 -22.92 -17.73
C PRO A 960 -24.25 -24.15 -18.18
N PRO A 961 -22.99 -24.30 -17.73
CA PRO A 961 -22.19 -25.47 -18.10
C PRO A 961 -22.99 -26.74 -17.77
N PRO A 962 -22.92 -27.79 -18.61
CA PRO A 962 -23.51 -29.06 -18.23
C PRO A 962 -22.80 -29.50 -16.95
N LEU A 963 -23.55 -29.51 -15.84
CA LEU A 963 -23.29 -30.47 -14.79
C LEU A 963 -23.34 -31.83 -15.49
N ASP A 964 -22.27 -32.62 -15.40
CA ASP A 964 -22.27 -34.01 -15.79
C ASP A 964 -23.33 -34.75 -14.97
N SER A 965 -24.58 -34.71 -15.46
CA SER A 965 -25.60 -35.69 -15.16
C SER A 965 -25.27 -36.96 -15.95
N ASP A 966 -24.12 -37.55 -15.64
CA ASP A 966 -23.80 -38.98 -15.81
C ASP A 966 -22.47 -39.38 -15.14
N ALA A 967 -22.17 -38.77 -13.99
CA ALA A 967 -21.35 -39.40 -12.94
C ALA A 967 -22.16 -39.63 -11.65
N SER A 968 -23.49 -39.60 -11.73
CA SER A 968 -24.41 -39.94 -10.63
C SER A 968 -25.42 -41.03 -11.00
N SER A 969 -25.03 -41.94 -11.90
CA SER A 969 -25.78 -43.18 -12.19
C SER A 969 -24.93 -44.46 -12.01
N SER A 970 -23.71 -44.35 -11.43
CA SER A 970 -22.84 -45.51 -11.14
C SER A 970 -22.31 -45.62 -9.70
N PHE A 971 -22.87 -44.87 -8.73
CA PHE A 971 -22.41 -44.95 -7.32
C PHE A 971 -23.47 -45.33 -6.27
N PHE A 972 -24.67 -45.78 -6.67
CA PHE A 972 -25.59 -46.50 -5.78
C PHE A 972 -26.43 -47.53 -6.55
N GLN A 973 -25.85 -48.68 -6.85
CA GLN A 973 -26.50 -50.01 -6.80
C GLN A 973 -25.47 -51.11 -7.12
N HIS A 974 -24.63 -51.44 -6.13
CA HIS A 974 -24.27 -52.81 -5.75
C HIS A 974 -23.30 -52.80 -4.55
N VAL A 975 -23.85 -52.49 -3.38
CA VAL A 975 -23.65 -53.23 -2.12
C VAL A 975 -25.02 -53.07 -1.44
N ASP A 976 -26.05 -53.78 -1.88
CA ASP A 976 -26.37 -55.10 -1.37
C ASP A 976 -27.02 -55.98 -2.46
N ASP A 977 -26.33 -57.05 -2.85
CA ASP A 977 -26.93 -58.38 -2.99
C ASP A 977 -25.81 -59.42 -3.12
N ASP A 978 -25.03 -59.53 -2.05
CA ASP A 978 -24.24 -60.72 -1.74
C ASP A 978 -24.39 -61.03 -0.24
N ALA A 979 -25.65 -61.08 0.22
CA ALA A 979 -26.03 -61.68 1.49
C ALA A 979 -27.53 -62.03 1.55
N LYS A 980 -27.97 -63.05 0.79
CA LYS A 980 -28.61 -64.28 1.34
C LYS A 980 -29.42 -65.06 0.29
N SER A 981 -28.83 -66.16 -0.19
CA SER A 981 -29.54 -67.45 -0.31
C SER A 981 -28.56 -68.62 -0.25
N ILE A 982 -27.92 -68.79 0.92
CA ILE A 982 -27.79 -70.13 1.48
C ILE A 982 -28.87 -70.21 2.54
N GLU A 983 -29.91 -70.98 2.21
CA GLU A 983 -30.81 -71.55 3.20
C GLU A 983 -29.98 -72.29 4.25
N THR A 984 -30.19 -71.94 5.52
CA THR A 984 -30.47 -72.92 6.56
C THR A 984 -31.14 -72.18 7.71
N ASN A 985 -32.45 -72.40 7.88
CA ASN A 985 -32.98 -72.63 9.23
C ASN A 985 -32.20 -73.83 9.81
N PRO A 986 -31.93 -73.91 11.13
CA PRO A 986 -32.65 -73.26 12.23
C PRO A 986 -31.83 -72.25 13.05
#